data_AF-A0A1C5P095-F1
#
_entry.id   AF-A0A1C5P095-F1
#
_cell.length_a   1.000
_cell.length_b   1.000
_cell.length_c   1.000
_cell.angle_alpha   90.00
_cell.angle_beta   90.00
_cell.angle_gamma   90.00
#
_symmetry.space_group_name_H-M   'P 1'
#
loop_
_entity.id
_entity.type
_entity.pdbx_description
1 polymer ?
#
loop_
_entity_poly.entity_id
_entity_poly.type
_entity_poly.pdbx_seq_one_letter_code
_entity_poly.pdbx_strand_id
1 'polypeptide(L)'
;MKSIIRNISFLLLFGSITACGEKNVTVSYQEYPNAFRNPMKGFREFFAPGIDRVREEYPYPYGSMTKEYMQWNMIEDDPNDGVDKIIAYSNHRWKGVEDINVKVIPRVFLVWLEPWHGGKPKNPNNPDDLVGWHWPKGITQEKSPYKQRPNSVAAYVEEKDKNTPIIGGYFDPSFPERVEKLVEKLGQAWDNDPRVAYVEMGIIGEWGEHHDPDLSTYWAPHDEPDHVVNRTWIPGMEKILGDAFAKAFKNKKVMVRYAYEFKDYEFGIYWDSWSQPQEVVRGYEEMKKLGDRWKTQPIGGEITWNWGDLARFKSFEEVVADKDTREYVMEQIRNLHCNHLGGITWADFNDPNFQKNAEILQKAMGYRFVINEFTYPKEIKEQESLSISFSVVNTGSSPFYYNWPVEIALLDPVNHQKVWGKVLEDVNISEWMPGDNWSVNENKYQTAPEIYHVQENIPIDASIAKGKYILALTVLDPAGMQPSLRFANENYFEGGYHPMGYIGINEPIDDTRLDPNSFFDIQSDKSLKYQIKQPYTGPKDTKVPIPVIFDTDVGNDIDDVLAMQMLFNYEKTEEIDLLGITISKSNPYSIEYIDGYCRLNGKGNIPLGYAYNGATPEDGGYLRQTLDTIIEGNKILHPQRNIKSNLPEGYKLLRKLLASQQDSSVIFIAVGPETNLARLLKSEADEYSELDGKSLVAQKVKMLSVMGGLYGNEFDFPEWNLIQDLDAAQTVFKEWPTTVVASGWELGNKLLYPHQSILNDFPESYKHPLCDSYKIYDKMPYNRQTWDLTSVLYAIEPMANHFGLSPQGTITLDSIGHSLFTPSENGKHRYLTIQGEKNIQTTLGAIVRQVTGKDK
;
A
#
# COMPACT_ATOMS: atom_id res chain seq x y z
N MET A 1 53.83 11.42 -25.25
CA MET A 1 55.11 12.18 -25.29
C MET A 1 55.23 12.96 -23.99
N LYS A 2 56.46 13.08 -23.46
CA LYS A 2 56.82 13.56 -22.11
C LYS A 2 56.28 14.95 -21.73
N SER A 3 55.88 15.07 -20.45
CA SER A 3 56.11 16.17 -19.48
C SER A 3 56.03 17.63 -19.94
N ILE A 4 55.23 18.45 -19.25
CA ILE A 4 55.72 19.63 -18.49
C ILE A 4 54.77 19.94 -17.32
N ILE A 5 55.41 20.09 -16.16
CA ILE A 5 54.90 20.41 -14.83
C ILE A 5 54.51 21.89 -14.74
N ARG A 6 53.41 22.19 -14.05
CA ARG A 6 53.28 23.42 -13.26
C ARG A 6 52.56 23.13 -11.94
N ASN A 7 53.37 22.99 -10.89
CA ASN A 7 52.98 22.90 -9.49
C ASN A 7 52.22 24.16 -9.04
N ILE A 8 51.01 24.01 -8.49
CA ILE A 8 50.52 24.81 -7.35
C ILE A 8 49.63 23.88 -6.47
N SER A 9 50.19 23.53 -5.31
CA SER A 9 49.58 23.13 -4.03
C SER A 9 48.42 22.12 -3.99
N PHE A 10 48.78 20.87 -3.70
CA PHE A 10 47.97 19.90 -2.97
C PHE A 10 47.65 20.41 -1.56
N LEU A 11 46.37 20.55 -1.23
CA LEU A 11 45.84 20.34 0.12
C LEU A 11 44.52 19.57 -0.05
N LEU A 12 44.62 18.24 -0.17
CA LEU A 12 43.48 17.35 0.04
C LEU A 12 43.16 17.41 1.54
N LEU A 13 42.14 18.17 1.91
CA LEU A 13 41.48 17.99 3.20
C LEU A 13 40.71 16.67 3.13
N PHE A 14 41.37 15.59 3.51
CA PHE A 14 40.69 14.39 3.99
C PHE A 14 39.89 14.74 5.24
N GLY A 15 38.70 14.14 5.39
CA GLY A 15 37.74 14.43 6.47
C GLY A 15 38.40 14.61 7.84
N SER A 16 38.12 15.75 8.47
CA SER A 16 38.64 16.09 9.78
C SER A 16 37.83 15.39 10.88
N ILE A 17 38.37 14.32 11.45
CA ILE A 17 37.89 13.75 12.72
C ILE A 17 38.52 14.58 13.85
N THR A 18 37.72 15.38 14.56
CA THR A 18 38.18 16.02 15.80
C THR A 18 37.91 15.06 16.95
N ALA A 19 38.95 14.36 17.44
CA ALA A 19 38.83 13.50 18.62
C ALA A 19 38.64 14.39 19.86
N CYS A 20 37.41 14.51 20.38
CA CYS A 20 37.18 15.03 21.71
C CYS A 20 36.08 14.22 22.43
N GLY A 21 36.52 13.40 23.39
CA GLY A 21 35.71 12.51 24.24
C GLY A 21 35.97 11.03 23.95
N GLU A 22 36.76 10.33 24.77
CA GLU A 22 37.31 8.97 24.56
C GLU A 22 36.30 7.85 24.17
N LYS A 23 34.99 8.09 24.20
CA LYS A 23 33.93 7.09 23.98
C LYS A 23 33.13 7.21 22.68
N ASN A 24 33.06 8.40 22.07
CA ASN A 24 32.23 8.64 20.88
C ASN A 24 33.07 8.91 19.64
N VAL A 25 32.48 8.63 18.48
CA VAL A 25 33.00 8.87 17.14
C VAL A 25 32.10 9.90 16.47
N THR A 26 32.70 10.90 15.85
CA THR A 26 32.00 11.86 15.00
C THR A 26 32.62 11.82 13.62
N VAL A 27 31.78 11.63 12.60
CA VAL A 27 32.17 11.56 11.19
C VAL A 27 31.42 12.58 10.37
N SER A 28 32.07 13.05 9.30
CA SER A 28 31.49 13.92 8.30
C SER A 28 32.02 13.48 6.93
N TYR A 29 31.09 13.26 5.99
CA TYR A 29 31.40 12.88 4.62
C TYR A 29 30.95 13.98 3.67
N GLN A 30 31.72 14.21 2.61
CA GLN A 30 31.41 15.24 1.63
C GLN A 30 30.12 14.92 0.89
N GLU A 31 29.47 15.98 0.39
CA GLU A 31 28.36 15.83 -0.53
C GLU A 31 28.87 15.15 -1.81
N TYR A 32 28.19 14.10 -2.25
CA TYR A 32 28.48 13.41 -3.50
C TYR A 32 28.35 14.40 -4.69
N PRO A 33 29.38 14.66 -5.50
CA PRO A 33 29.39 15.82 -6.39
C PRO A 33 28.38 15.75 -7.53
N ASN A 34 28.02 14.55 -7.98
CA ASN A 34 27.25 14.35 -9.20
C ASN A 34 25.73 14.22 -8.94
N ALA A 35 24.92 14.38 -9.99
CA ALA A 35 23.48 14.01 -9.93
C ALA A 35 23.31 12.50 -9.88
N PHE A 36 22.20 11.99 -9.36
CA PHE A 36 21.92 10.54 -9.37
C PHE A 36 20.42 10.28 -9.30
N ARG A 37 20.02 9.04 -9.59
CA ARG A 37 18.62 8.59 -9.50
C ARG A 37 18.21 8.47 -8.04
N ASN A 38 17.12 9.14 -7.69
CA ASN A 38 16.48 9.04 -6.39
C ASN A 38 14.96 9.11 -6.62
N PRO A 39 14.14 8.31 -5.91
CA PRO A 39 12.71 8.17 -6.21
C PRO A 39 11.96 9.50 -6.01
N MET A 40 10.83 9.65 -6.70
CA MET A 40 9.88 10.77 -6.52
C MET A 40 10.42 12.17 -6.89
N LYS A 41 11.44 12.26 -7.76
CA LYS A 41 12.02 13.53 -8.23
C LYS A 41 12.79 13.37 -9.54
N GLY A 42 13.16 14.50 -10.14
CA GLY A 42 14.09 14.58 -11.27
C GLY A 42 13.39 14.50 -12.62
N PHE A 43 14.12 14.13 -13.66
CA PHE A 43 13.50 13.94 -14.96
C PHE A 43 12.52 12.76 -14.95
N ARG A 44 11.36 12.94 -15.59
CA ARG A 44 10.36 11.90 -15.80
C ARG A 44 10.24 11.52 -17.27
N GLU A 45 10.23 10.23 -17.57
CA GLU A 45 9.98 9.74 -18.93
C GLU A 45 8.49 9.48 -19.18
N PHE A 46 8.07 9.58 -20.44
CA PHE A 46 6.80 9.03 -20.94
C PHE A 46 7.11 8.15 -22.15
N PHE A 47 6.59 6.92 -22.19
CA PHE A 47 6.75 6.05 -23.36
C PHE A 47 5.38 5.71 -23.96
N ALA A 48 5.17 6.08 -25.22
CA ALA A 48 4.02 5.66 -26.00
C ALA A 48 4.16 4.16 -26.37
N PRO A 49 3.28 3.28 -25.87
CA PRO A 49 3.35 1.83 -26.10
C PRO A 49 3.27 1.48 -27.57
N GLY A 50 4.06 0.50 -28.01
CA GLY A 50 4.11 0.07 -29.40
C GLY A 50 4.71 1.10 -30.38
N ILE A 51 5.06 2.30 -29.92
CA ILE A 51 5.65 3.38 -30.71
C ILE A 51 7.07 3.66 -30.23
N ASP A 52 7.22 3.98 -28.95
CA ASP A 52 8.50 4.34 -28.35
C ASP A 52 9.29 3.09 -27.96
N ARG A 53 10.57 3.09 -28.33
CA ARG A 53 11.50 2.03 -27.95
C ARG A 53 12.09 2.32 -26.58
N VAL A 54 11.79 1.47 -25.61
CA VAL A 54 12.58 1.38 -24.37
C VAL A 54 13.94 0.79 -24.73
N ARG A 55 15.03 1.52 -24.44
CA ARG A 55 16.40 1.13 -24.82
C ARG A 55 17.01 0.22 -23.75
N GLU A 56 18.08 -0.51 -24.11
CA GLU A 56 18.72 -1.51 -23.23
C GLU A 56 19.33 -0.88 -21.96
N GLU A 57 19.70 0.40 -22.05
CA GLU A 57 20.24 1.18 -20.94
C GLU A 57 19.20 1.60 -19.89
N TYR A 58 17.90 1.38 -20.13
CA TYR A 58 16.84 1.73 -19.18
C TYR A 58 16.96 0.92 -17.86
N PRO A 59 16.69 1.52 -16.68
CA PRO A 59 16.33 2.92 -16.47
C PRO A 59 17.47 3.90 -16.79
N TYR A 60 17.12 5.03 -17.40
CA TYR A 60 18.09 6.07 -17.75
C TYR A 60 18.72 6.69 -16.49
N PRO A 61 19.94 7.27 -16.59
CA PRO A 61 20.74 7.73 -15.46
C PRO A 61 20.08 8.74 -14.51
N TYR A 62 18.99 9.39 -14.92
CA TYR A 62 18.32 10.45 -14.15
C TYR A 62 16.83 10.17 -13.87
N GLY A 63 16.23 9.17 -14.52
CA GLY A 63 14.81 8.84 -14.41
C GLY A 63 14.50 7.89 -13.27
N SER A 64 13.73 8.34 -12.28
CA SER A 64 13.13 7.50 -11.23
C SER A 64 11.60 7.56 -11.23
N MET A 65 11.02 8.24 -12.21
CA MET A 65 9.59 8.38 -12.39
C MET A 65 9.21 8.30 -13.86
N THR A 66 8.06 7.71 -14.14
CA THR A 66 7.48 7.70 -15.48
C THR A 66 6.05 8.20 -15.45
N LYS A 67 5.67 9.03 -16.43
CA LYS A 67 4.30 9.42 -16.68
C LYS A 67 3.63 8.37 -17.54
N GLU A 68 2.41 8.00 -17.16
CA GLU A 68 1.60 7.04 -17.89
C GLU A 68 0.28 7.71 -18.30
N TYR A 69 0.07 7.88 -19.60
CA TYR A 69 -1.23 8.26 -20.15
C TYR A 69 -2.13 7.03 -20.23
N MET A 70 -3.32 7.13 -19.63
CA MET A 70 -4.28 6.02 -19.54
C MET A 70 -5.61 6.48 -20.09
N GLN A 71 -6.06 5.89 -21.20
CA GLN A 71 -7.34 6.30 -21.74
C GLN A 71 -8.49 5.69 -20.94
N TRP A 72 -9.49 6.50 -20.59
CA TRP A 72 -10.61 6.10 -19.74
C TRP A 72 -11.23 4.77 -20.19
N ASN A 73 -11.64 4.65 -21.45
CA ASN A 73 -12.34 3.46 -21.95
C ASN A 73 -11.54 2.15 -21.81
N MET A 74 -10.20 2.23 -21.71
CA MET A 74 -9.35 1.05 -21.50
C MET A 74 -9.42 0.52 -20.07
N ILE A 75 -9.65 1.41 -19.11
CA ILE A 75 -9.71 1.09 -17.68
C ILE A 75 -11.15 0.96 -17.17
N GLU A 76 -12.11 1.63 -17.82
CA GLU A 76 -13.55 1.50 -17.62
C GLU A 76 -14.28 1.86 -18.94
N ASP A 77 -14.83 0.87 -19.66
CA ASP A 77 -15.65 1.13 -20.86
C ASP A 77 -17.14 1.19 -20.50
N ASP A 78 -17.59 0.24 -19.67
CA ASP A 78 -18.95 0.16 -19.15
C ASP A 78 -18.99 0.68 -17.70
N PRO A 79 -20.02 1.42 -17.27
CA PRO A 79 -20.13 1.87 -15.87
C PRO A 79 -20.04 0.72 -14.85
N ASN A 80 -20.43 -0.50 -15.24
CA ASN A 80 -20.36 -1.69 -14.39
C ASN A 80 -18.98 -2.35 -14.36
N ASP A 81 -18.01 -1.90 -15.17
CA ASP A 81 -16.64 -2.39 -15.07
C ASP A 81 -16.09 -2.06 -13.67
N GLY A 82 -15.62 -3.10 -12.96
CA GLY A 82 -15.11 -2.97 -11.60
C GLY A 82 -13.69 -2.40 -11.55
N VAL A 83 -13.25 -2.11 -10.33
CA VAL A 83 -11.88 -1.64 -10.02
C VAL A 83 -10.81 -2.59 -10.58
N ASP A 84 -11.10 -3.89 -10.62
CA ASP A 84 -10.17 -4.92 -11.10
C ASP A 84 -9.70 -4.66 -12.54
N LYS A 85 -10.51 -4.01 -13.39
CA LYS A 85 -10.11 -3.65 -14.76
C LYS A 85 -9.05 -2.55 -14.75
N ILE A 86 -9.21 -1.53 -13.91
CA ILE A 86 -8.21 -0.47 -13.71
C ILE A 86 -6.90 -1.09 -13.21
N ILE A 87 -6.98 -1.96 -12.20
CA ILE A 87 -5.75 -2.51 -11.61
C ILE A 87 -5.08 -3.54 -12.56
N ALA A 88 -5.85 -4.36 -13.27
CA ALA A 88 -5.29 -5.28 -14.28
C ALA A 88 -4.55 -4.51 -15.38
N TYR A 89 -5.12 -3.39 -15.84
CA TYR A 89 -4.47 -2.51 -16.80
C TYR A 89 -3.19 -1.89 -16.19
N SER A 90 -3.26 -1.31 -14.99
CA SER A 90 -2.10 -0.80 -14.26
C SER A 90 -0.97 -1.84 -14.10
N ASN A 91 -1.29 -3.06 -13.70
CA ASN A 91 -0.32 -4.15 -13.56
C ASN A 91 0.37 -4.52 -14.86
N HIS A 92 -0.41 -4.58 -15.95
CA HIS A 92 0.14 -4.87 -17.25
C HIS A 92 1.12 -3.78 -17.69
N ARG A 93 0.71 -2.52 -17.53
CA ARG A 93 1.46 -1.35 -18.01
C ARG A 93 2.66 -1.01 -17.15
N TRP A 94 2.59 -1.23 -15.83
CA TRP A 94 3.61 -0.83 -14.87
C TRP A 94 4.51 -1.99 -14.44
N LYS A 95 4.45 -3.13 -15.14
CA LYS A 95 5.22 -4.32 -14.77
C LYS A 95 6.73 -4.03 -14.71
N GLY A 96 7.34 -4.29 -13.56
CA GLY A 96 8.80 -4.27 -13.39
C GLY A 96 9.36 -2.92 -12.99
N VAL A 97 8.54 -1.88 -12.81
CA VAL A 97 8.98 -0.59 -12.28
C VAL A 97 9.53 -0.72 -10.85
N GLU A 98 9.03 -1.70 -10.10
CA GLU A 98 9.42 -2.02 -8.73
C GLU A 98 10.86 -2.53 -8.66
N ASP A 99 11.24 -3.38 -9.63
CA ASP A 99 12.57 -4.02 -9.71
C ASP A 99 13.69 -3.02 -10.01
N ILE A 100 13.34 -1.81 -10.45
CA ILE A 100 14.29 -0.75 -10.86
C ILE A 100 14.07 0.57 -10.11
N ASN A 101 13.27 0.53 -9.03
CA ASN A 101 12.93 1.65 -8.16
C ASN A 101 12.37 2.88 -8.92
N VAL A 102 11.51 2.62 -9.91
CA VAL A 102 10.77 3.63 -10.67
C VAL A 102 9.34 3.75 -10.13
N LYS A 103 8.82 4.97 -10.08
CA LYS A 103 7.44 5.28 -9.67
C LYS A 103 6.63 5.82 -10.86
N VAL A 104 5.32 5.69 -10.81
CA VAL A 104 4.41 6.03 -11.92
C VAL A 104 3.56 7.25 -11.57
N ILE A 105 3.41 8.16 -12.52
CA ILE A 105 2.46 9.28 -12.49
C ILE A 105 1.35 8.99 -13.51
N PRO A 106 0.23 8.36 -13.10
CA PRO A 106 -0.88 8.13 -14.00
C PRO A 106 -1.64 9.42 -14.32
N ARG A 107 -2.01 9.58 -15.60
CA ARG A 107 -2.95 10.59 -16.09
C ARG A 107 -4.04 9.91 -16.90
N VAL A 108 -5.26 9.92 -16.39
CA VAL A 108 -6.43 9.41 -17.14
C VAL A 108 -6.93 10.49 -18.08
N PHE A 109 -7.14 10.17 -19.36
CA PHE A 109 -7.66 11.11 -20.37
C PHE A 109 -8.74 10.46 -21.26
N LEU A 110 -9.50 11.28 -21.99
CA LEU A 110 -10.52 10.83 -22.95
C LEU A 110 -10.13 11.14 -24.40
N VAL A 111 -9.65 12.37 -24.61
CA VAL A 111 -9.31 12.92 -25.91
C VAL A 111 -7.81 13.21 -25.95
N TRP A 112 -7.06 12.55 -26.83
CA TRP A 112 -5.68 12.93 -27.11
C TRP A 112 -5.65 14.25 -27.89
N LEU A 113 -6.45 14.35 -28.95
CA LEU A 113 -6.61 15.53 -29.80
C LEU A 113 -8.06 15.55 -30.31
N GLU A 114 -8.69 16.71 -30.34
CA GLU A 114 -10.08 16.89 -30.75
C GLU A 114 -10.26 16.67 -32.27
N PRO A 115 -11.44 16.22 -32.73
CA PRO A 115 -11.71 16.00 -34.15
C PRO A 115 -11.44 17.23 -35.02
N TRP A 116 -11.73 18.43 -34.50
CA TRP A 116 -11.53 19.68 -35.23
C TRP A 116 -10.08 20.19 -35.21
N HIS A 117 -9.19 19.58 -34.42
CA HIS A 117 -7.74 19.76 -34.49
C HIS A 117 -7.04 18.67 -35.31
N GLY A 118 -7.80 17.76 -35.91
CA GLY A 118 -7.28 16.65 -36.73
C GLY A 118 -7.17 15.34 -35.96
N GLY A 119 -7.71 15.29 -34.74
CA GLY A 119 -7.85 14.07 -33.95
C GLY A 119 -8.71 13.03 -34.66
N LYS A 120 -8.39 11.77 -34.42
CA LYS A 120 -9.09 10.63 -35.04
C LYS A 120 -9.68 9.74 -33.95
N PRO A 121 -10.78 9.03 -34.23
CA PRO A 121 -11.26 8.01 -33.32
C PRO A 121 -10.18 6.94 -33.16
N LYS A 122 -9.96 6.51 -31.93
CA LYS A 122 -9.07 5.39 -31.61
C LYS A 122 -9.64 4.07 -32.11
N ASN A 123 -8.77 3.09 -32.36
CA ASN A 123 -9.17 1.68 -32.44
C ASN A 123 -9.33 1.05 -31.03
N PRO A 124 -10.55 0.73 -30.56
CA PRO A 124 -10.77 0.23 -29.20
C PRO A 124 -10.18 -1.16 -28.95
N ASN A 125 -9.79 -1.90 -30.00
CA ASN A 125 -9.20 -3.23 -29.88
C ASN A 125 -7.68 -3.21 -29.71
N ASN A 126 -7.04 -2.03 -29.77
CA ASN A 126 -5.60 -1.90 -29.55
C ASN A 126 -5.32 -1.18 -28.22
N PRO A 127 -4.94 -1.91 -27.15
CA PRO A 127 -4.68 -1.30 -25.85
C PRO A 127 -3.47 -0.35 -25.86
N ASP A 128 -2.55 -0.50 -26.82
CA ASP A 128 -1.34 0.31 -26.94
C ASP A 128 -1.53 1.56 -27.82
N ASP A 129 -2.71 1.75 -28.43
CA ASP A 129 -3.02 2.97 -29.19
C ASP A 129 -3.40 4.10 -28.24
N LEU A 130 -2.44 4.93 -27.84
CA LEU A 130 -2.70 6.10 -26.99
C LEU A 130 -3.18 7.34 -27.76
N VAL A 131 -3.31 7.25 -29.09
CA VAL A 131 -3.67 8.40 -29.93
C VAL A 131 -5.17 8.37 -30.24
N GLY A 132 -5.78 9.55 -30.24
CA GLY A 132 -7.17 9.75 -30.62
C GLY A 132 -8.14 9.87 -29.46
N TRP A 133 -9.43 9.74 -29.76
CA TRP A 133 -10.53 9.88 -28.79
C TRP A 133 -11.43 8.65 -28.78
N HIS A 134 -12.01 8.35 -27.62
CA HIS A 134 -13.03 7.30 -27.47
C HIS A 134 -13.89 7.55 -26.22
N TRP A 135 -15.19 7.73 -26.41
CA TRP A 135 -16.15 7.92 -25.32
C TRP A 135 -16.58 6.56 -24.73
N PRO A 136 -16.57 6.37 -23.40
CA PRO A 136 -17.09 5.16 -22.74
C PRO A 136 -18.57 4.91 -23.07
N LYS A 137 -19.01 3.65 -22.95
CA LYS A 137 -20.42 3.29 -23.15
C LYS A 137 -21.33 4.08 -22.22
N GLY A 138 -22.46 4.53 -22.78
CA GLY A 138 -23.46 5.32 -22.09
C GLY A 138 -23.21 6.83 -22.12
N ILE A 139 -22.03 7.30 -22.56
CA ILE A 139 -21.78 8.72 -22.85
C ILE A 139 -22.03 8.95 -24.34
N THR A 140 -22.91 9.91 -24.66
CA THR A 140 -23.22 10.23 -26.06
C THR A 140 -21.99 10.80 -26.74
N GLN A 141 -21.71 10.38 -27.98
CA GLN A 141 -20.60 10.95 -28.74
C GLN A 141 -20.77 12.46 -28.91
N GLU A 142 -19.67 13.17 -28.75
CA GLU A 142 -19.63 14.62 -28.88
C GLU A 142 -20.02 15.12 -30.28
N LYS A 143 -20.81 16.20 -30.32
CA LYS A 143 -21.16 16.94 -31.53
C LYS A 143 -20.83 18.41 -31.32
N SER A 144 -19.95 18.91 -32.17
CA SER A 144 -19.38 20.25 -32.07
C SER A 144 -19.64 21.10 -33.33
N PRO A 145 -19.81 22.43 -33.19
CA PRO A 145 -19.90 23.34 -34.33
C PRO A 145 -18.53 23.67 -34.95
N TYR A 146 -17.42 23.26 -34.31
CA TYR A 146 -16.09 23.53 -34.84
C TYR A 146 -15.85 22.81 -36.17
N LYS A 147 -15.11 23.51 -37.04
CA LYS A 147 -14.58 22.97 -38.29
C LYS A 147 -13.08 23.08 -38.27
N GLN A 148 -12.41 21.99 -38.65
CA GLN A 148 -10.97 22.02 -38.87
C GLN A 148 -10.64 22.93 -40.05
N ARG A 149 -9.65 23.81 -39.88
CA ARG A 149 -9.07 24.55 -41.00
C ARG A 149 -8.29 23.58 -41.90
N PRO A 150 -8.52 23.55 -43.22
CA PRO A 150 -7.83 22.61 -44.10
C PRO A 150 -6.30 22.68 -43.95
N ASN A 151 -5.67 21.52 -43.76
CA ASN A 151 -4.22 21.36 -43.57
C ASN A 151 -3.64 22.12 -42.35
N SER A 152 -4.45 22.34 -41.31
CA SER A 152 -4.03 23.00 -40.07
C SER A 152 -4.61 22.27 -38.88
N VAL A 153 -3.94 22.37 -37.73
CA VAL A 153 -4.46 21.93 -36.43
C VAL A 153 -5.38 22.97 -35.80
N ALA A 154 -5.62 24.11 -36.45
CA ALA A 154 -6.49 25.16 -35.94
C ALA A 154 -7.96 24.91 -36.32
N ALA A 155 -8.87 25.30 -35.44
CA ALA A 155 -10.30 25.26 -35.66
C ALA A 155 -10.90 26.63 -36.05
N TYR A 156 -12.17 26.61 -36.42
CA TYR A 156 -13.02 27.79 -36.48
C TYR A 156 -14.50 27.41 -36.33
N VAL A 157 -15.32 28.37 -35.91
CA VAL A 157 -16.79 28.27 -35.92
C VAL A 157 -17.32 29.25 -36.98
N GLU A 158 -18.39 28.88 -37.69
CA GLU A 158 -19.07 29.81 -38.59
C GLU A 158 -19.85 30.87 -37.79
N GLU A 159 -19.91 32.11 -38.27
CA GLU A 159 -20.59 33.22 -37.55
C GLU A 159 -22.05 32.88 -37.15
N LYS A 160 -22.77 32.12 -37.98
CA LYS A 160 -24.14 31.66 -37.68
C LYS A 160 -24.21 30.69 -36.48
N ASP A 161 -23.12 29.99 -36.18
CA ASP A 161 -23.00 28.96 -35.14
C ASP A 161 -22.21 29.47 -33.93
N LYS A 162 -21.90 30.77 -33.87
CA LYS A 162 -21.04 31.37 -32.83
C LYS A 162 -21.51 31.15 -31.39
N ASN A 163 -22.80 30.90 -31.17
CA ASN A 163 -23.35 30.61 -29.84
C ASN A 163 -23.87 29.16 -29.73
N THR A 164 -23.59 28.32 -30.72
CA THR A 164 -24.00 26.93 -30.73
C THR A 164 -23.17 26.16 -29.70
N PRO A 165 -23.79 25.52 -28.69
CA PRO A 165 -23.06 24.70 -27.73
C PRO A 165 -22.64 23.37 -28.34
N ILE A 166 -21.64 22.74 -27.72
CA ILE A 166 -21.33 21.33 -27.91
C ILE A 166 -22.34 20.50 -27.11
N ILE A 167 -22.72 19.34 -27.63
CA ILE A 167 -23.58 18.37 -26.94
C ILE A 167 -22.94 16.98 -26.95
N GLY A 168 -23.20 16.18 -25.92
CA GLY A 168 -22.52 14.90 -25.72
C GLY A 168 -21.07 15.11 -25.26
N GLY A 169 -20.29 14.04 -25.22
CA GLY A 169 -18.92 14.06 -24.74
C GLY A 169 -18.83 14.57 -23.30
N TYR A 170 -17.94 15.55 -23.08
CA TYR A 170 -17.80 16.24 -21.79
C TYR A 170 -19.09 16.96 -21.34
N PHE A 171 -19.98 17.29 -22.28
CA PHE A 171 -21.24 18.00 -22.04
C PHE A 171 -22.46 17.06 -21.99
N ASP A 172 -22.24 15.75 -21.98
CA ASP A 172 -23.33 14.79 -21.74
C ASP A 172 -23.89 14.97 -20.32
N PRO A 173 -25.23 15.01 -20.13
CA PRO A 173 -25.81 15.18 -18.80
C PRO A 173 -25.40 14.12 -17.76
N SER A 174 -24.99 12.94 -18.20
CA SER A 174 -24.51 11.85 -17.33
C SER A 174 -23.01 11.95 -17.00
N PHE A 175 -22.25 12.79 -17.71
CA PHE A 175 -20.79 12.88 -17.58
C PHE A 175 -20.33 13.18 -16.14
N PRO A 176 -20.91 14.14 -15.40
CA PRO A 176 -20.44 14.43 -14.05
C PRO A 176 -20.57 13.24 -13.10
N GLU A 177 -21.72 12.56 -13.07
CA GLU A 177 -21.89 11.38 -12.21
C GLU A 177 -20.96 10.24 -12.64
N ARG A 178 -20.71 10.09 -13.95
CA ARG A 178 -19.77 9.08 -14.47
C ARG A 178 -18.33 9.36 -14.05
N VAL A 179 -17.92 10.63 -14.03
CA VAL A 179 -16.56 10.98 -13.61
C VAL A 179 -16.34 10.75 -12.12
N GLU A 180 -17.33 11.09 -11.28
CA GLU A 180 -17.24 10.83 -9.83
C GLU A 180 -17.06 9.34 -9.54
N LYS A 181 -17.85 8.48 -10.21
CA LYS A 181 -17.76 7.02 -10.04
C LYS A 181 -16.43 6.45 -10.56
N LEU A 182 -15.92 6.94 -11.69
CA LEU A 182 -14.59 6.54 -12.16
C LEU A 182 -13.54 6.93 -11.12
N VAL A 183 -13.51 8.18 -10.69
CA VAL A 183 -12.49 8.71 -9.77
C VAL A 183 -12.51 7.97 -8.44
N GLU A 184 -13.68 7.58 -7.94
CA GLU A 184 -13.80 6.69 -6.78
C GLU A 184 -13.09 5.35 -7.01
N LYS A 185 -13.29 4.71 -8.17
CA LYS A 185 -12.58 3.46 -8.52
C LYS A 185 -11.08 3.69 -8.71
N LEU A 186 -10.64 4.82 -9.26
CA LEU A 186 -9.22 5.18 -9.37
C LEU A 186 -8.59 5.31 -7.97
N GLY A 187 -9.29 5.95 -7.02
CA GLY A 187 -8.84 6.05 -5.63
C GLY A 187 -8.68 4.68 -4.97
N GLN A 188 -9.67 3.80 -5.15
CA GLN A 188 -9.59 2.41 -4.67
C GLN A 188 -8.41 1.64 -5.28
N ALA A 189 -8.09 1.87 -6.55
CA ALA A 189 -6.98 1.21 -7.23
C ALA A 189 -5.60 1.78 -6.86
N TRP A 190 -5.47 3.10 -6.70
CA TRP A 190 -4.17 3.79 -6.76
C TRP A 190 -3.77 4.53 -5.49
N ASP A 191 -4.69 4.90 -4.60
CA ASP A 191 -4.37 5.72 -3.42
C ASP A 191 -3.38 5.02 -2.48
N ASN A 192 -3.38 3.69 -2.45
CA ASN A 192 -2.44 2.89 -1.67
C ASN A 192 -1.46 2.08 -2.54
N ASP A 193 -1.47 2.24 -3.86
CA ASP A 193 -0.54 1.53 -4.74
C ASP A 193 0.88 2.12 -4.55
N PRO A 194 1.87 1.32 -4.12
CA PRO A 194 3.22 1.82 -3.85
C PRO A 194 3.96 2.25 -5.11
N ARG A 195 3.52 1.85 -6.30
CA ARG A 195 4.09 2.29 -7.57
C ARG A 195 3.74 3.74 -7.86
N VAL A 196 2.58 4.22 -7.42
CA VAL A 196 2.08 5.56 -7.76
C VAL A 196 2.85 6.63 -6.98
N ALA A 197 3.49 7.54 -7.72
CA ALA A 197 4.16 8.72 -7.17
C ALA A 197 3.16 9.82 -6.80
N TYR A 198 2.42 10.28 -7.80
CA TYR A 198 1.41 11.34 -7.76
C TYR A 198 0.36 11.02 -8.82
N VAL A 199 -0.84 11.60 -8.73
CA VAL A 199 -1.90 11.42 -9.73
C VAL A 199 -2.13 12.75 -10.46
N GLU A 200 -1.99 12.75 -11.78
CA GLU A 200 -2.33 13.92 -12.59
C GLU A 200 -3.80 13.84 -13.01
N MET A 201 -4.57 14.85 -12.60
CA MET A 201 -5.95 15.02 -13.03
C MET A 201 -5.95 15.44 -14.50
N GLY A 202 -6.34 14.56 -15.41
CA GLY A 202 -6.37 14.86 -16.85
C GLY A 202 -7.64 14.42 -17.56
N ILE A 203 -8.77 14.30 -16.86
CA ILE A 203 -9.96 13.73 -17.48
C ILE A 203 -10.54 14.66 -18.57
N ILE A 204 -10.44 15.97 -18.37
CA ILE A 204 -11.00 17.00 -19.26
C ILE A 204 -9.92 17.59 -20.15
N GLY A 205 -10.28 17.79 -21.41
CA GLY A 205 -9.47 18.49 -22.40
C GLY A 205 -8.53 17.61 -23.21
N GLU A 206 -7.90 18.21 -24.22
CA GLU A 206 -6.89 17.55 -25.05
C GLU A 206 -5.69 17.10 -24.22
N TRP A 207 -5.20 15.88 -24.47
CA TRP A 207 -4.17 15.19 -23.66
C TRP A 207 -4.49 15.12 -22.15
N GLY A 208 -5.73 15.43 -21.77
CA GLY A 208 -6.11 15.63 -20.39
C GLY A 208 -5.49 16.85 -19.74
N GLU A 209 -5.56 17.99 -20.40
CA GLU A 209 -4.84 19.19 -20.00
C GLU A 209 -5.77 20.34 -19.59
N HIS A 210 -7.01 20.06 -19.21
CA HIS A 210 -7.97 21.04 -18.70
C HIS A 210 -8.27 22.20 -19.67
N HIS A 211 -8.05 22.01 -20.96
CA HIS A 211 -8.39 22.98 -22.00
C HIS A 211 -9.03 22.29 -23.19
N ASP A 212 -9.84 23.05 -23.92
CA ASP A 212 -10.59 22.58 -25.09
C ASP A 212 -11.44 21.32 -24.75
N PRO A 213 -12.37 21.40 -23.77
CA PRO A 213 -12.86 22.63 -23.11
C PRO A 213 -12.17 22.97 -21.78
N ASP A 214 -12.25 24.24 -21.39
CA ASP A 214 -11.72 24.74 -20.12
C ASP A 214 -12.62 24.40 -18.92
N LEU A 215 -12.03 24.42 -17.71
CA LEU A 215 -12.75 24.23 -16.44
C LEU A 215 -13.12 25.55 -15.76
N SER A 216 -12.43 26.63 -16.10
CA SER A 216 -12.69 27.99 -15.61
C SER A 216 -12.82 28.98 -16.76
N THR A 217 -13.27 30.20 -16.45
CA THR A 217 -13.32 31.31 -17.41
C THR A 217 -12.27 32.39 -17.11
N TYR A 218 -11.18 32.01 -16.45
CA TYR A 218 -10.20 32.97 -15.92
C TYR A 218 -9.37 33.61 -17.04
N TRP A 219 -8.97 32.82 -18.03
CA TRP A 219 -8.29 33.26 -19.26
C TRP A 219 -9.11 32.84 -20.47
N ALA A 220 -9.04 33.62 -21.55
CA ALA A 220 -9.70 33.28 -22.80
C ALA A 220 -9.31 31.87 -23.30
N PRO A 221 -10.24 31.14 -23.91
CA PRO A 221 -9.97 29.80 -24.45
C PRO A 221 -9.00 29.87 -25.64
N HIS A 222 -8.40 28.74 -26.02
CA HIS A 222 -7.36 28.73 -27.05
C HIS A 222 -7.86 29.12 -28.44
N ASP A 223 -9.02 28.62 -28.85
CA ASP A 223 -9.53 28.81 -30.22
C ASP A 223 -10.48 30.01 -30.37
N GLU A 224 -10.83 30.68 -29.29
CA GLU A 224 -11.86 31.72 -29.30
C GLU A 224 -11.53 32.92 -28.40
N PRO A 225 -12.00 34.13 -28.76
CA PRO A 225 -11.71 35.33 -27.97
C PRO A 225 -12.45 35.38 -26.63
N ASP A 226 -13.58 34.68 -26.52
CA ASP A 226 -14.49 34.73 -25.37
C ASP A 226 -15.00 33.33 -25.05
N HIS A 227 -15.34 33.08 -23.78
CA HIS A 227 -15.96 31.80 -23.42
C HIS A 227 -17.41 31.70 -23.89
N VAL A 228 -17.77 30.52 -24.39
CA VAL A 228 -19.15 30.13 -24.68
C VAL A 228 -19.51 28.92 -23.81
N VAL A 229 -20.53 29.12 -22.99
CA VAL A 229 -21.06 28.09 -22.07
C VAL A 229 -21.40 26.82 -22.85
N ASN A 230 -20.94 25.68 -22.33
CA ASN A 230 -21.12 24.37 -22.94
C ASN A 230 -20.45 24.21 -24.32
N ARG A 231 -19.40 24.99 -24.61
CA ARG A 231 -18.52 24.77 -25.77
C ARG A 231 -17.06 24.92 -25.39
N THR A 232 -16.66 26.10 -24.93
CA THR A 232 -15.27 26.37 -24.55
C THR A 232 -15.04 26.17 -23.05
N TRP A 233 -16.11 25.99 -22.28
CA TRP A 233 -16.07 25.86 -20.82
C TRP A 233 -17.20 24.98 -20.32
N ILE A 234 -16.91 24.14 -19.30
CA ILE A 234 -17.90 23.29 -18.61
C ILE A 234 -18.23 23.88 -17.23
N PRO A 235 -19.40 24.54 -17.05
CA PRO A 235 -19.75 25.15 -15.78
C PRO A 235 -19.84 24.15 -14.62
N GLY A 236 -19.15 24.45 -13.51
CA GLY A 236 -19.23 23.68 -12.27
C GLY A 236 -18.39 22.39 -12.22
N MET A 237 -17.81 21.96 -13.35
CA MET A 237 -17.03 20.73 -13.42
C MET A 237 -15.77 20.75 -12.54
N GLU A 238 -15.14 21.92 -12.39
CA GLU A 238 -14.01 22.14 -11.45
C GLU A 238 -14.36 21.68 -10.03
N LYS A 239 -15.55 22.04 -9.54
CA LYS A 239 -15.99 21.65 -8.18
C LYS A 239 -16.18 20.14 -8.07
N ILE A 240 -16.82 19.53 -9.07
CA ILE A 240 -17.13 18.10 -9.10
C ILE A 240 -15.85 17.26 -9.11
N LEU A 241 -14.93 17.58 -10.02
CA LEU A 241 -13.63 16.91 -10.10
C LEU A 241 -12.83 17.13 -8.81
N GLY A 242 -12.80 18.34 -8.29
CA GLY A 242 -12.06 18.63 -7.06
C GLY A 242 -12.59 17.84 -5.86
N ASP A 243 -13.92 17.76 -5.68
CA ASP A 243 -14.53 16.97 -4.60
C ASP A 243 -14.25 15.48 -4.78
N ALA A 244 -14.39 14.97 -5.99
CA ALA A 244 -14.18 13.56 -6.29
C ALA A 244 -12.73 13.14 -6.01
N PHE A 245 -11.75 13.89 -6.52
CA PHE A 245 -10.33 13.57 -6.33
C PHE A 245 -9.87 13.77 -4.88
N ALA A 246 -10.30 14.85 -4.21
CA ALA A 246 -9.98 15.06 -2.80
C ALA A 246 -10.57 13.97 -1.89
N LYS A 247 -11.75 13.44 -2.23
CA LYS A 247 -12.36 12.32 -1.52
C LYS A 247 -11.63 10.99 -1.79
N ALA A 248 -11.26 10.74 -3.05
CA ALA A 248 -10.71 9.47 -3.51
C ALA A 248 -9.23 9.28 -3.15
N PHE A 249 -8.45 10.35 -3.11
CA PHE A 249 -7.01 10.32 -2.88
C PHE A 249 -6.63 11.01 -1.56
N LYS A 250 -6.46 10.21 -0.51
CA LYS A 250 -6.08 10.70 0.82
C LYS A 250 -4.60 10.51 1.11
N ASN A 251 -4.01 9.48 0.50
CA ASN A 251 -2.63 9.07 0.72
C ASN A 251 -1.72 9.43 -0.45
N LYS A 252 -2.24 9.64 -1.66
CA LYS A 252 -1.48 10.17 -2.81
C LYS A 252 -1.77 11.64 -3.06
N LYS A 253 -0.76 12.37 -3.53
CA LYS A 253 -0.93 13.76 -3.98
C LYS A 253 -1.56 13.80 -5.36
N VAL A 254 -2.54 14.68 -5.53
CA VAL A 254 -3.18 14.98 -6.81
C VAL A 254 -2.58 16.26 -7.37
N MET A 255 -2.38 16.29 -8.68
CA MET A 255 -1.83 17.42 -9.42
C MET A 255 -2.83 17.89 -10.48
N VAL A 256 -2.93 19.21 -10.66
CA VAL A 256 -3.76 19.85 -11.69
C VAL A 256 -2.88 20.69 -12.61
N ARG A 257 -3.36 21.02 -13.81
CA ARG A 257 -2.53 21.78 -14.77
C ARG A 257 -2.37 23.24 -14.39
N TYR A 258 -3.48 23.93 -14.14
CA TYR A 258 -3.53 25.37 -14.03
C TYR A 258 -3.55 25.83 -12.57
N ALA A 259 -2.60 26.68 -12.18
CA ALA A 259 -2.48 27.22 -10.82
C ALA A 259 -3.64 28.16 -10.41
N TYR A 260 -4.40 28.66 -11.38
CA TYR A 260 -5.55 29.54 -11.16
C TYR A 260 -6.88 28.78 -11.06
N GLU A 261 -6.86 27.45 -11.23
CA GLU A 261 -7.98 26.53 -11.04
C GLU A 261 -7.81 25.73 -9.74
N PHE A 262 -8.90 25.12 -9.27
CA PHE A 262 -8.98 24.27 -8.08
C PHE A 262 -8.47 24.96 -6.80
N LYS A 263 -8.68 26.28 -6.68
CA LYS A 263 -8.15 27.09 -5.56
C LYS A 263 -8.71 26.71 -4.18
N ASP A 264 -9.86 26.03 -4.15
CA ASP A 264 -10.46 25.51 -2.91
C ASP A 264 -9.83 24.18 -2.45
N TYR A 265 -8.87 23.62 -3.21
CA TYR A 265 -8.24 22.34 -2.95
C TYR A 265 -6.72 22.48 -2.82
N GLU A 266 -6.14 21.58 -2.02
CA GLU A 266 -4.69 21.49 -1.79
C GLU A 266 -4.05 20.52 -2.81
N PHE A 267 -4.17 20.84 -4.09
CA PHE A 267 -3.53 20.08 -5.18
C PHE A 267 -2.19 20.68 -5.60
N GLY A 268 -1.30 19.81 -6.08
CA GLY A 268 -0.04 20.17 -6.74
C GLY A 268 -0.26 20.63 -8.18
N ILE A 269 0.83 21.00 -8.85
CA ILE A 269 0.76 21.54 -10.23
C ILE A 269 1.62 20.72 -11.18
N TYR A 270 1.06 20.32 -12.33
CA TYR A 270 1.82 19.86 -13.48
C TYR A 270 1.73 20.89 -14.62
N TRP A 271 2.84 21.45 -15.05
CA TRP A 271 2.87 22.47 -16.10
C TRP A 271 3.58 21.98 -17.36
N ASP A 272 2.84 21.45 -18.33
CA ASP A 272 3.39 20.92 -19.59
C ASP A 272 3.64 22.04 -20.62
N SER A 273 4.22 23.15 -20.16
CA SER A 273 4.69 24.29 -20.95
C SER A 273 5.80 25.03 -20.21
N TRP A 274 6.62 24.25 -19.50
CA TRP A 274 7.66 24.76 -18.62
C TRP A 274 8.69 25.58 -19.40
N SER A 275 9.05 26.75 -18.86
CA SER A 275 10.01 27.68 -19.46
C SER A 275 9.67 28.18 -20.88
N GLN A 276 8.41 28.08 -21.31
CA GLN A 276 7.96 28.75 -22.53
C GLN A 276 7.85 30.27 -22.29
N PRO A 277 8.51 31.13 -23.10
CA PRO A 277 8.42 32.58 -22.98
C PRO A 277 6.99 33.13 -23.09
N GLN A 278 6.14 32.46 -23.88
CA GLN A 278 4.73 32.79 -24.05
C GLN A 278 3.91 32.57 -22.77
N GLU A 279 4.38 31.73 -21.86
CA GLU A 279 3.63 31.25 -20.69
C GLU A 279 4.14 31.84 -19.36
N VAL A 280 4.89 32.95 -19.43
CA VAL A 280 5.38 33.64 -18.23
C VAL A 280 4.22 34.09 -17.35
N VAL A 281 3.22 34.75 -17.93
CA VAL A 281 2.10 35.31 -17.15
C VAL A 281 1.14 34.20 -16.72
N ARG A 282 0.64 33.40 -17.67
CA ARG A 282 -0.38 32.38 -17.43
C ARG A 282 0.13 31.17 -16.64
N GLY A 283 1.41 30.81 -16.79
CA GLY A 283 2.03 29.67 -16.10
C GLY A 283 2.89 30.11 -14.92
N TYR A 284 4.06 30.70 -15.20
CA TYR A 284 5.08 30.97 -14.18
C TYR A 284 4.62 31.93 -13.07
N GLU A 285 4.03 33.08 -13.44
CA GLU A 285 3.54 34.06 -12.46
C GLU A 285 2.34 33.55 -11.65
N GLU A 286 1.43 32.80 -12.27
CA GLU A 286 0.30 32.19 -11.55
C GLU A 286 0.76 31.12 -10.55
N MET A 287 1.71 30.26 -10.94
CA MET A 287 2.30 29.28 -10.01
C MET A 287 2.98 29.96 -8.82
N LYS A 288 3.66 31.09 -9.03
CA LYS A 288 4.26 31.86 -7.93
C LYS A 288 3.22 32.40 -6.93
N LYS A 289 1.99 32.69 -7.38
CA LYS A 289 0.92 33.19 -6.49
C LYS A 289 0.40 32.12 -5.53
N LEU A 290 0.67 30.84 -5.78
CA LEU A 290 0.32 29.75 -4.87
C LEU A 290 1.10 29.79 -3.54
N GLY A 291 2.18 30.57 -3.46
CA GLY A 291 2.98 30.74 -2.25
C GLY A 291 3.50 29.39 -1.73
N ASP A 292 3.19 29.08 -0.47
CA ASP A 292 3.70 27.93 0.26
C ASP A 292 3.12 26.56 -0.18
N ARG A 293 2.30 26.50 -1.23
CA ARG A 293 1.73 25.24 -1.75
C ARG A 293 2.80 24.17 -2.03
N TRP A 294 3.99 24.60 -2.47
CA TRP A 294 5.13 23.70 -2.73
C TRP A 294 5.66 22.98 -1.48
N LYS A 295 5.37 23.46 -0.26
CA LYS A 295 5.83 22.81 0.97
C LYS A 295 5.11 21.48 1.21
N THR A 296 3.90 21.32 0.69
CA THR A 296 3.03 20.16 0.95
C THR A 296 2.57 19.43 -0.30
N GLN A 297 2.69 20.07 -1.48
CA GLN A 297 2.25 19.54 -2.76
C GLN A 297 3.34 19.63 -3.85
N PRO A 298 3.45 18.62 -4.71
CA PRO A 298 4.44 18.60 -5.79
C PRO A 298 4.14 19.67 -6.85
N ILE A 299 5.21 20.31 -7.33
CA ILE A 299 5.18 21.16 -8.52
C ILE A 299 6.12 20.54 -9.55
N GLY A 300 5.61 20.22 -10.73
CA GLY A 300 6.35 19.61 -11.82
C GLY A 300 5.74 19.98 -13.17
N GLY A 301 6.11 19.26 -14.22
CA GLY A 301 5.59 19.53 -15.55
C GLY A 301 6.46 18.97 -16.66
N GLU A 302 6.52 19.66 -17.78
CA GLU A 302 7.25 19.24 -18.97
C GLU A 302 7.82 20.45 -19.73
N ILE A 303 9.08 20.33 -20.15
CA ILE A 303 9.68 21.27 -21.10
C ILE A 303 9.28 20.81 -22.51
N THR A 304 8.13 21.29 -22.96
CA THR A 304 7.61 21.00 -24.30
C THR A 304 8.30 21.89 -25.33
N TRP A 305 9.33 21.37 -25.99
CA TRP A 305 10.16 22.15 -26.90
C TRP A 305 9.64 22.21 -28.34
N ASN A 306 8.59 21.47 -28.68
CA ASN A 306 8.04 21.37 -30.04
C ASN A 306 7.03 22.48 -30.39
N TRP A 307 6.82 23.47 -29.51
CA TRP A 307 5.93 24.61 -29.78
C TRP A 307 6.51 25.92 -29.22
N GLY A 308 5.87 27.04 -29.54
CA GLY A 308 6.26 28.37 -29.05
C GLY A 308 7.67 28.76 -29.49
N ASP A 309 8.36 29.53 -28.65
CA ASP A 309 9.73 29.98 -28.94
C ASP A 309 10.75 28.86 -28.84
N LEU A 310 10.46 27.79 -28.08
CA LEU A 310 11.35 26.63 -27.97
C LEU A 310 11.35 25.77 -29.23
N ALA A 311 10.33 25.87 -30.10
CA ALA A 311 10.26 25.16 -31.39
C ALA A 311 11.39 25.51 -32.37
N ARG A 312 12.22 26.53 -32.06
CA ARG A 312 13.47 26.80 -32.78
C ARG A 312 14.51 25.70 -32.60
N PHE A 313 14.42 24.93 -31.51
CA PHE A 313 15.28 23.80 -31.21
C PHE A 313 14.72 22.52 -31.82
N LYS A 314 15.60 21.62 -32.25
CA LYS A 314 15.21 20.36 -32.90
C LYS A 314 15.09 19.19 -31.95
N SER A 315 15.61 19.34 -30.73
CA SER A 315 15.60 18.29 -29.71
C SER A 315 15.76 18.89 -28.31
N PHE A 316 15.47 18.09 -27.29
CA PHE A 316 15.65 18.48 -25.89
C PHE A 316 17.13 18.75 -25.54
N GLU A 317 18.06 18.03 -26.17
CA GLU A 317 19.50 18.23 -26.00
C GLU A 317 19.94 19.63 -26.41
N GLU A 318 19.40 20.16 -27.53
CA GLU A 318 19.68 21.54 -27.96
C GLU A 318 19.12 22.56 -26.97
N VAL A 319 17.93 22.31 -26.41
CA VAL A 319 17.27 23.16 -25.41
C VAL A 319 18.13 23.30 -24.16
N VAL A 320 18.63 22.18 -23.60
CA VAL A 320 19.45 22.23 -22.39
C VAL A 320 20.91 22.58 -22.67
N ALA A 321 21.40 22.44 -23.91
CA ALA A 321 22.73 22.89 -24.30
C ALA A 321 22.81 24.42 -24.39
N ASP A 322 21.73 25.06 -24.87
CA ASP A 322 21.60 26.50 -24.91
C ASP A 322 21.70 27.11 -23.50
N LYS A 323 22.66 28.01 -23.31
CA LYS A 323 23.00 28.53 -21.99
C LYS A 323 21.84 29.34 -21.40
N ASP A 324 21.26 30.24 -22.17
CA ASP A 324 20.24 31.17 -21.69
C ASP A 324 18.96 30.41 -21.32
N THR A 325 18.56 29.44 -22.17
CA THR A 325 17.43 28.56 -21.89
C THR A 325 17.68 27.71 -20.64
N ARG A 326 18.87 27.10 -20.50
CA ARG A 326 19.22 26.30 -19.31
C ARG A 326 19.22 27.13 -18.02
N GLU A 327 19.75 28.35 -18.06
CA GLU A 327 19.74 29.27 -16.91
C GLU A 327 18.32 29.68 -16.52
N TYR A 328 17.45 29.91 -17.51
CA TYR A 328 16.04 30.21 -17.27
C TYR A 328 15.26 29.03 -16.69
N VAL A 329 15.49 27.81 -17.20
CA VAL A 329 14.93 26.58 -16.64
C VAL A 329 15.39 26.39 -15.19
N MET A 330 16.68 26.59 -14.91
CA MET A 330 17.23 26.52 -13.55
C MET A 330 16.58 27.55 -12.62
N GLU A 331 16.40 28.79 -13.08
CA GLU A 331 15.70 29.82 -12.31
C GLU A 331 14.28 29.36 -11.94
N GLN A 332 13.50 28.86 -12.90
CA GLN A 332 12.15 28.39 -12.61
C GLN A 332 12.14 27.17 -11.68
N ILE A 333 13.08 26.22 -11.83
CA ILE A 333 13.21 25.07 -10.92
C ILE A 333 13.38 25.55 -9.48
N ARG A 334 14.25 26.53 -9.26
CA ARG A 334 14.55 27.06 -7.92
C ARG A 334 13.43 27.93 -7.37
N ASN A 335 12.83 28.80 -8.19
CA ASN A 335 11.77 29.72 -7.77
C ASN A 335 10.43 29.03 -7.53
N LEU A 336 10.13 27.96 -8.25
CA LEU A 336 8.88 27.20 -8.13
C LEU A 336 9.03 25.92 -7.32
N HIS A 337 10.20 25.69 -6.70
CA HIS A 337 10.47 24.48 -5.93
C HIS A 337 10.17 23.19 -6.72
N CYS A 338 10.56 23.18 -7.99
CA CYS A 338 10.22 22.12 -8.93
C CYS A 338 10.78 20.76 -8.47
N ASN A 339 9.92 19.76 -8.44
CA ASN A 339 10.25 18.40 -8.07
C ASN A 339 10.67 17.55 -9.27
N HIS A 340 10.03 17.73 -10.43
CA HIS A 340 10.29 16.91 -11.61
C HIS A 340 9.87 17.56 -12.94
N LEU A 341 10.53 17.17 -14.03
CA LEU A 341 10.25 17.66 -15.39
C LEU A 341 10.30 16.54 -16.44
N GLY A 342 9.38 16.57 -17.39
CA GLY A 342 9.37 15.75 -18.61
C GLY A 342 10.18 16.34 -19.76
N GLY A 343 10.07 15.72 -20.94
CA GLY A 343 10.70 16.17 -22.19
C GLY A 343 11.96 15.40 -22.60
N ILE A 344 12.37 14.40 -21.81
CA ILE A 344 13.62 13.64 -22.01
C ILE A 344 13.47 12.29 -22.71
N THR A 345 12.25 11.81 -22.98
CA THR A 345 11.97 10.46 -23.52
C THR A 345 12.85 10.10 -24.72
N TRP A 346 13.03 11.05 -25.63
CA TRP A 346 13.74 10.85 -26.89
C TRP A 346 15.20 11.28 -26.84
N ALA A 347 15.71 11.73 -25.69
CA ALA A 347 17.07 12.24 -25.57
C ALA A 347 18.13 11.11 -25.65
N ASP A 348 19.33 11.41 -26.16
CA ASP A 348 20.46 10.48 -26.15
C ASP A 348 21.30 10.62 -24.89
N PHE A 349 21.06 9.73 -23.91
CA PHE A 349 21.85 9.66 -22.68
C PHE A 349 23.30 9.20 -22.90
N ASN A 350 23.72 8.83 -24.10
CA ASN A 350 25.12 8.54 -24.40
C ASN A 350 25.89 9.78 -24.90
N ASP A 351 25.22 10.89 -25.19
CA ASP A 351 25.88 12.15 -25.53
C ASP A 351 26.49 12.79 -24.27
N PRO A 352 27.83 12.91 -24.15
CA PRO A 352 28.47 13.51 -22.99
C PRO A 352 28.09 14.97 -22.77
N ASN A 353 27.76 15.71 -23.84
CA ASN A 353 27.34 17.10 -23.71
C ASN A 353 25.92 17.17 -23.11
N PHE A 354 25.00 16.35 -23.60
CA PHE A 354 23.68 16.23 -22.99
C PHE A 354 23.75 15.80 -21.53
N GLN A 355 24.50 14.73 -21.21
CA GLN A 355 24.64 14.23 -19.85
C GLN A 355 25.05 15.33 -18.86
N LYS A 356 26.06 16.14 -19.23
CA LYS A 356 26.53 17.25 -18.41
C LYS A 356 25.47 18.34 -18.19
N ASN A 357 24.70 18.67 -19.22
CA ASN A 357 23.69 19.72 -19.12
C ASN A 357 22.44 19.25 -18.37
N ALA A 358 22.02 18.01 -18.59
CA ALA A 358 20.94 17.36 -17.86
C ALA A 358 21.30 17.18 -16.38
N GLU A 359 22.53 16.79 -16.06
CA GLU A 359 23.03 16.65 -14.69
C GLU A 359 22.85 17.94 -13.87
N ILE A 360 23.15 19.10 -14.46
CA ILE A 360 22.98 20.41 -13.81
C ILE A 360 21.53 20.60 -13.34
N LEU A 361 20.55 20.31 -14.20
CA LEU A 361 19.13 20.46 -13.89
C LEU A 361 18.63 19.36 -12.93
N GLN A 362 19.03 18.11 -13.16
CA GLN A 362 18.67 16.96 -12.33
C GLN A 362 19.09 17.14 -10.87
N LYS A 363 20.29 17.68 -10.65
CA LYS A 363 20.82 17.94 -9.30
C LYS A 363 19.97 18.97 -8.55
N ALA A 364 19.40 19.94 -9.25
CA ALA A 364 18.59 21.01 -8.66
C ALA A 364 17.15 20.59 -8.34
N MET A 365 16.52 19.74 -9.16
CA MET A 365 15.11 19.34 -8.96
C MET A 365 14.91 18.52 -7.69
N GLY A 366 13.77 18.69 -7.03
CA GLY A 366 13.33 17.85 -5.91
C GLY A 366 14.21 17.97 -4.66
N TYR A 367 14.17 16.96 -3.79
CA TYR A 367 15.01 16.90 -2.60
C TYR A 367 16.46 16.49 -2.91
N ARG A 368 17.36 16.86 -1.99
CA ARG A 368 18.74 16.40 -1.95
C ARG A 368 19.26 16.47 -0.52
N PHE A 369 19.11 15.37 0.22
CA PHE A 369 19.47 15.29 1.63
C PHE A 369 20.97 15.02 1.80
N VAL A 370 21.66 15.88 2.53
CA VAL A 370 23.09 15.75 2.85
C VAL A 370 23.22 15.63 4.35
N ILE A 371 23.86 14.57 4.82
CA ILE A 371 24.23 14.40 6.23
C ILE A 371 25.53 15.17 6.47
N ASN A 372 25.50 16.21 7.30
CA ASN A 372 26.67 17.05 7.54
C ASN A 372 27.61 16.41 8.56
N GLU A 373 27.04 15.84 9.62
CA GLU A 373 27.76 15.23 10.73
C GLU A 373 26.93 14.09 11.31
N PHE A 374 27.59 12.99 11.71
CA PHE A 374 26.98 11.85 12.37
C PHE A 374 27.86 11.42 13.56
N THR A 375 27.25 11.20 14.73
CA THR A 375 27.93 10.84 15.97
C THR A 375 27.33 9.57 16.58
N TYR A 376 28.18 8.68 17.09
CA TYR A 376 27.81 7.39 17.70
C TYR A 376 28.89 6.88 18.70
N PRO A 377 28.58 5.95 19.62
CA PRO A 377 29.58 5.35 20.49
C PRO A 377 30.48 4.35 19.76
N LYS A 378 31.72 4.19 20.21
CA LYS A 378 32.66 3.18 19.66
C LYS A 378 32.25 1.73 19.92
N GLU A 379 31.55 1.52 21.02
CA GLU A 379 31.13 0.21 21.52
C GLU A 379 29.73 0.33 22.11
N ILE A 380 28.91 -0.72 21.94
CA ILE A 380 27.67 -0.92 22.68
C ILE A 380 27.80 -2.22 23.47
N LYS A 381 27.46 -2.18 24.75
CA LYS A 381 27.38 -3.40 25.58
C LYS A 381 25.96 -3.96 25.59
N GLU A 382 25.84 -5.25 25.86
CA GLU A 382 24.56 -5.94 25.94
C GLU A 382 23.61 -5.20 26.90
N GLN A 383 22.36 -4.99 26.46
CA GLN A 383 21.31 -4.22 27.15
C GLN A 383 21.51 -2.68 27.19
N GLU A 384 22.61 -2.14 26.65
CA GLU A 384 22.73 -0.69 26.43
C GLU A 384 21.96 -0.26 25.16
N SER A 385 21.52 0.99 25.16
CA SER A 385 20.91 1.62 23.98
C SER A 385 21.99 2.28 23.12
N LEU A 386 21.82 2.21 21.80
CA LEU A 386 22.65 2.91 20.83
C LEU A 386 22.22 4.38 20.76
N SER A 387 23.04 5.26 21.35
CA SER A 387 22.86 6.71 21.24
C SER A 387 23.48 7.21 19.95
N ILE A 388 22.69 7.78 19.06
CA ILE A 388 23.17 8.45 17.85
C ILE A 388 22.70 9.90 17.80
N SER A 389 23.43 10.71 17.06
CA SER A 389 22.93 12.01 16.62
C SER A 389 23.48 12.36 15.25
N PHE A 390 22.68 12.96 14.38
CA PHE A 390 23.15 13.45 13.10
C PHE A 390 22.45 14.75 12.70
N SER A 391 23.08 15.47 11.78
CA SER A 391 22.49 16.65 11.16
C SER A 391 22.31 16.44 9.66
N VAL A 392 21.17 16.88 9.13
CA VAL A 392 20.81 16.75 7.73
C VAL A 392 20.30 18.07 7.18
N VAL A 393 20.67 18.38 5.94
CA VAL A 393 20.21 19.56 5.21
C VAL A 393 19.69 19.15 3.83
N ASN A 394 18.61 19.79 3.37
CA ASN A 394 18.10 19.61 2.01
C ASN A 394 18.67 20.69 1.09
N THR A 395 19.64 20.34 0.23
CA THR A 395 20.26 21.28 -0.73
C THR A 395 19.52 21.35 -2.08
N GLY A 396 18.40 20.63 -2.18
CA GLY A 396 17.55 20.56 -3.37
C GLY A 396 16.66 21.79 -3.53
N SER A 397 15.55 21.61 -4.26
CA SER A 397 14.54 22.65 -4.48
C SER A 397 13.17 22.31 -3.90
N SER A 398 12.88 21.07 -3.54
CA SER A 398 11.61 20.69 -2.90
C SER A 398 11.81 19.77 -1.71
N PRO A 399 10.84 19.64 -0.79
CA PRO A 399 10.85 18.55 0.19
C PRO A 399 10.58 17.21 -0.50
N PHE A 400 10.70 16.12 0.27
CA PHE A 400 10.17 14.82 -0.12
C PHE A 400 8.76 14.67 0.47
N TYR A 401 7.73 14.61 -0.37
CA TYR A 401 6.33 14.83 0.05
C TYR A 401 5.68 13.70 0.88
N TYR A 402 6.42 12.65 1.21
CA TYR A 402 5.96 11.48 1.94
C TYR A 402 6.89 11.19 3.12
N ASN A 403 6.36 10.80 4.28
CA ASN A 403 7.24 10.43 5.39
C ASN A 403 7.71 8.97 5.24
N TRP A 404 8.83 8.73 4.56
CA TRP A 404 9.42 7.40 4.46
C TRP A 404 10.33 7.10 5.66
N PRO A 405 10.28 5.87 6.21
CA PRO A 405 11.07 5.47 7.37
C PRO A 405 12.58 5.62 7.16
N VAL A 406 13.25 6.22 8.14
CA VAL A 406 14.72 6.20 8.23
C VAL A 406 15.13 5.03 9.12
N GLU A 407 16.01 4.15 8.65
CA GLU A 407 16.53 3.02 9.40
C GLU A 407 18.01 3.23 9.74
N ILE A 408 18.36 3.00 11.01
CA ILE A 408 19.73 2.70 11.41
C ILE A 408 19.96 1.19 11.30
N ALA A 409 21.12 0.77 10.80
CA ALA A 409 21.45 -0.63 10.62
C ALA A 409 22.88 -0.95 11.07
N LEU A 410 23.08 -2.20 11.49
CA LEU A 410 24.39 -2.82 11.67
C LEU A 410 24.61 -3.80 10.53
N LEU A 411 25.70 -3.59 9.80
CA LEU A 411 26.10 -4.41 8.66
C LEU A 411 27.30 -5.29 9.03
N ASP A 412 27.34 -6.48 8.44
CA ASP A 412 28.52 -7.35 8.47
C ASP A 412 29.71 -6.65 7.78
N PRO A 413 30.91 -6.61 8.40
CA PRO A 413 32.05 -5.86 7.88
C PRO A 413 32.72 -6.47 6.64
N VAL A 414 32.34 -7.69 6.24
CA VAL A 414 32.93 -8.41 5.10
C VAL A 414 31.99 -8.38 3.89
N ASN A 415 30.71 -8.67 4.08
CA ASN A 415 29.75 -8.80 2.99
C ASN A 415 28.67 -7.70 2.96
N HIS A 416 28.72 -6.75 3.91
CA HIS A 416 27.80 -5.61 4.04
C HIS A 416 26.31 -5.98 4.17
N GLN A 417 25.98 -7.25 4.45
CA GLN A 417 24.60 -7.66 4.70
C GLN A 417 24.10 -7.11 6.03
N LYS A 418 22.82 -6.72 6.07
CA LYS A 418 22.18 -6.25 7.30
C LYS A 418 22.09 -7.39 8.33
N VAL A 419 22.69 -7.17 9.49
CA VAL A 419 22.64 -8.06 10.66
C VAL A 419 21.52 -7.63 11.61
N TRP A 420 21.33 -6.32 11.77
CA TRP A 420 20.27 -5.72 12.59
C TRP A 420 19.88 -4.36 12.03
N GLY A 421 18.65 -3.92 12.29
CA GLY A 421 18.24 -2.55 12.00
C GLY A 421 16.98 -2.14 12.76
N LYS A 422 16.82 -0.83 12.92
CA LYS A 422 15.69 -0.21 13.61
C LYS A 422 15.28 1.07 12.90
N VAL A 423 13.98 1.24 12.70
CA VAL A 423 13.41 2.50 12.21
C VAL A 423 13.44 3.55 13.32
N LEU A 424 13.85 4.77 12.96
CA LEU A 424 13.84 5.92 13.87
C LEU A 424 12.40 6.47 13.96
N GLU A 425 11.86 6.54 15.18
CA GLU A 425 10.42 6.84 15.40
C GLU A 425 10.11 8.34 15.24
N ASP A 426 11.03 9.22 15.66
CA ASP A 426 10.81 10.68 15.70
C ASP A 426 11.40 11.42 14.49
N VAL A 427 11.56 10.73 13.35
CA VAL A 427 12.08 11.32 12.11
C VAL A 427 10.98 11.46 11.06
N ASN A 428 10.73 12.71 10.64
CA ASN A 428 9.86 13.04 9.52
C ASN A 428 10.63 13.68 8.37
N ILE A 429 10.97 12.89 7.35
CA ILE A 429 11.79 13.39 6.22
C ILE A 429 11.03 14.37 5.32
N SER A 430 9.71 14.44 5.43
CA SER A 430 8.89 15.40 4.68
C SER A 430 8.99 16.83 5.23
N GLU A 431 9.49 16.98 6.45
CA GLU A 431 9.74 18.27 7.07
C GLU A 431 11.11 18.85 6.72
N TRP A 432 11.99 18.08 6.05
CA TRP A 432 13.32 18.54 5.66
C TRP A 432 13.24 19.49 4.45
N MET A 433 12.99 20.77 4.75
CA MET A 433 12.75 21.80 3.74
C MET A 433 14.03 22.29 3.06
N PRO A 434 13.97 22.58 1.75
CA PRO A 434 15.04 23.28 1.04
C PRO A 434 15.10 24.76 1.44
N GLY A 435 16.08 25.49 0.92
CA GLY A 435 16.10 26.94 1.00
C GLY A 435 15.00 27.56 0.13
N ASP A 436 14.78 28.87 0.31
CA ASP A 436 13.73 29.64 -0.36
C ASP A 436 14.25 31.03 -0.80
N ASN A 437 13.51 31.72 -1.68
CA ASN A 437 13.84 33.02 -2.27
C ASN A 437 15.16 32.96 -3.05
N TRP A 438 15.16 32.24 -4.18
CA TRP A 438 16.36 32.07 -5.01
C TRP A 438 16.85 33.38 -5.63
N SER A 439 18.15 33.65 -5.51
CA SER A 439 18.83 34.76 -6.17
C SER A 439 19.67 34.25 -7.34
N VAL A 440 19.28 34.59 -8.57
CA VAL A 440 20.04 34.25 -9.78
C VAL A 440 21.44 34.86 -9.75
N ASN A 441 21.57 36.11 -9.29
CA ASN A 441 22.85 36.82 -9.24
C ASN A 441 23.84 36.21 -8.23
N GLU A 442 23.35 35.74 -7.08
CA GLU A 442 24.20 35.14 -6.05
C GLU A 442 24.30 33.61 -6.18
N ASN A 443 23.49 33.01 -7.06
CA ASN A 443 23.39 31.58 -7.29
C ASN A 443 23.17 30.78 -5.99
N LYS A 444 22.27 31.28 -5.12
CA LYS A 444 21.87 30.65 -3.86
C LYS A 444 20.47 31.11 -3.42
N TYR A 445 19.86 30.34 -2.53
CA TYR A 445 18.69 30.78 -1.79
C TYR A 445 19.06 31.89 -0.78
N GLN A 446 18.25 32.94 -0.73
CA GLN A 446 18.41 34.02 0.25
C GLN A 446 17.97 33.56 1.64
N THR A 447 16.95 32.71 1.71
CA THR A 447 16.63 31.93 2.91
C THR A 447 17.37 30.60 2.82
N ALA A 448 18.44 30.45 3.59
CA ALA A 448 19.22 29.20 3.60
C ALA A 448 18.35 28.02 4.07
N PRO A 449 18.60 26.79 3.56
CA PRO A 449 17.94 25.59 4.07
C PRO A 449 18.26 25.39 5.56
N GLU A 450 17.27 24.94 6.32
CA GLU A 450 17.44 24.60 7.73
C GLU A 450 18.32 23.34 7.87
N ILE A 451 19.12 23.31 8.92
CA ILE A 451 19.89 22.13 9.33
C ILE A 451 19.07 21.42 10.41
N TYR A 452 18.54 20.26 10.10
CA TYR A 452 17.74 19.45 11.01
C TYR A 452 18.66 18.58 11.85
N HIS A 453 18.46 18.58 13.17
CA HIS A 453 19.23 17.79 14.11
C HIS A 453 18.37 16.64 14.64
N VAL A 454 18.82 15.42 14.39
CA VAL A 454 18.19 14.19 14.88
C VAL A 454 19.06 13.63 16.00
N GLN A 455 18.44 13.25 17.11
CA GLN A 455 19.08 12.58 18.23
C GLN A 455 18.19 11.45 18.72
N GLU A 456 18.74 10.25 18.79
CA GLU A 456 17.99 9.04 19.08
C GLU A 456 18.76 8.17 20.07
N ASN A 457 18.01 7.48 20.92
CA ASN A 457 18.57 6.48 21.84
C ASN A 457 17.84 5.16 21.65
N ILE A 458 18.50 4.23 20.96
CA ILE A 458 17.83 3.12 20.28
C ILE A 458 18.11 1.83 21.05
N PRO A 459 17.09 1.16 21.62
CA PRO A 459 17.29 -0.11 22.29
C PRO A 459 17.69 -1.20 21.28
N ILE A 460 18.74 -1.96 21.61
CA ILE A 460 19.09 -3.16 20.85
C ILE A 460 18.16 -4.29 21.32
N ASP A 461 17.13 -4.57 20.53
CA ASP A 461 16.03 -5.49 20.81
C ASP A 461 16.27 -6.93 20.30
N ALA A 462 17.51 -7.24 19.91
CA ALA A 462 17.93 -8.55 19.44
C ALA A 462 19.29 -8.95 20.04
N SER A 463 19.53 -10.25 20.21
CA SER A 463 20.86 -10.75 20.57
C SER A 463 21.77 -10.69 19.34
N ILE A 464 22.72 -9.77 19.34
CA ILE A 464 23.72 -9.61 18.27
C ILE A 464 25.02 -10.25 18.74
N ALA A 465 25.62 -11.09 17.88
CA ALA A 465 26.87 -11.75 18.21
C ALA A 465 27.97 -10.73 18.55
N LYS A 466 28.80 -11.05 19.54
CA LYS A 466 29.96 -10.23 19.87
C LYS A 466 30.85 -10.04 18.63
N GLY A 467 31.26 -8.81 18.36
CA GLY A 467 32.21 -8.54 17.29
C GLY A 467 32.18 -7.10 16.77
N LYS A 468 32.86 -6.92 15.64
CA LYS A 468 32.94 -5.65 14.91
C LYS A 468 31.89 -5.61 13.79
N TYR A 469 31.18 -4.50 13.68
CA TYR A 469 30.14 -4.25 12.67
C TYR A 469 30.33 -2.88 12.04
N ILE A 470 29.61 -2.60 10.95
CA ILE A 470 29.52 -1.27 10.34
C ILE A 470 28.17 -0.66 10.70
N LEU A 471 28.16 0.52 11.31
CA LEU A 471 26.95 1.30 11.52
C LEU A 471 26.58 2.02 10.21
N ALA A 472 25.34 1.93 9.78
CA ALA A 472 24.88 2.55 8.53
C ALA A 472 23.48 3.16 8.66
N LEU A 473 23.17 4.14 7.81
CA LEU A 473 21.87 4.80 7.71
C LEU A 473 21.26 4.57 6.33
N THR A 474 19.94 4.41 6.25
CA THR A 474 19.21 4.29 4.98
C THR A 474 17.79 4.84 5.11
N VAL A 475 17.13 5.11 3.98
CA VAL A 475 15.70 5.45 3.92
C VAL A 475 14.96 4.36 3.15
N LEU A 476 13.98 3.77 3.82
CA LEU A 476 13.23 2.62 3.36
C LEU A 476 11.98 3.04 2.61
N ASP A 477 11.66 2.38 1.50
CA ASP A 477 10.32 2.45 0.94
C ASP A 477 9.36 1.69 1.87
N PRO A 478 8.23 2.30 2.34
CA PRO A 478 7.21 1.59 3.11
C PRO A 478 6.69 0.31 2.43
N ALA A 479 6.80 0.24 1.09
CA ALA A 479 6.54 -0.93 0.29
C ALA A 479 7.73 -1.91 0.37
N GLY A 480 7.62 -2.85 1.30
CA GLY A 480 8.61 -3.90 1.50
C GLY A 480 9.72 -3.56 2.49
N MET A 481 9.76 -2.32 3.00
CA MET A 481 10.75 -1.86 3.99
C MET A 481 12.19 -2.10 3.50
N GLN A 482 12.47 -1.76 2.24
CA GLN A 482 13.77 -1.93 1.60
C GLN A 482 14.42 -0.57 1.31
N PRO A 483 15.76 -0.47 1.40
CA PRO A 483 16.49 0.73 0.97
C PRO A 483 16.05 1.16 -0.44
N SER A 484 15.59 2.40 -0.56
CA SER A 484 15.05 2.91 -1.83
C SER A 484 15.36 4.39 -2.07
N LEU A 485 15.64 5.16 -1.03
CA LEU A 485 16.06 6.56 -1.12
C LEU A 485 17.48 6.71 -0.55
N ARG A 486 18.32 7.48 -1.25
CA ARG A 486 19.75 7.66 -0.91
C ARG A 486 20.01 9.08 -0.42
N PHE A 487 20.90 9.21 0.56
CA PHE A 487 21.49 10.49 0.91
C PHE A 487 22.54 10.89 -0.14
N ALA A 488 22.81 12.17 -0.27
CA ALA A 488 23.75 12.73 -1.23
C ALA A 488 25.16 12.85 -0.62
N ASN A 489 25.64 11.82 0.06
CA ASN A 489 26.98 11.76 0.66
C ASN A 489 27.85 10.71 -0.02
N GLU A 490 29.16 10.94 -0.11
CA GLU A 490 30.11 10.03 -0.80
C GLU A 490 30.23 8.64 -0.17
N ASN A 491 29.94 8.48 1.13
CA ASN A 491 29.95 7.20 1.81
C ASN A 491 28.72 6.38 1.42
N TYR A 492 28.88 5.44 0.52
CA TYR A 492 27.79 4.62 0.02
C TYR A 492 28.23 3.18 -0.21
N PHE A 493 27.37 2.23 0.15
CA PHE A 493 27.47 0.84 -0.25
C PHE A 493 26.34 0.50 -1.21
N GLU A 494 26.64 -0.32 -2.22
CA GLU A 494 25.64 -0.89 -3.13
C GLU A 494 24.49 -1.50 -2.32
N GLY A 495 23.25 -1.20 -2.71
CA GLY A 495 22.06 -1.65 -1.98
C GLY A 495 21.49 -0.62 -1.00
N GLY A 496 21.96 0.63 -1.01
CA GLY A 496 21.21 1.75 -0.43
C GLY A 496 21.62 2.17 0.98
N TYR A 497 22.75 1.66 1.50
CA TYR A 497 23.24 1.98 2.83
C TYR A 497 24.35 3.04 2.77
N HIS A 498 24.27 4.04 3.65
CA HIS A 498 25.34 5.00 3.89
C HIS A 498 26.10 4.60 5.17
N PRO A 499 27.31 4.04 5.07
CA PRO A 499 28.05 3.55 6.23
C PRO A 499 28.76 4.71 6.96
N MET A 500 28.62 4.76 8.29
CA MET A 500 29.15 5.83 9.15
C MET A 500 30.48 5.46 9.81
N GLY A 501 30.74 4.17 10.00
CA GLY A 501 32.00 3.66 10.51
C GLY A 501 31.87 2.34 11.24
N TYR A 502 32.99 1.79 11.69
CA TYR A 502 32.95 0.58 12.50
C TYR A 502 32.44 0.88 13.91
N ILE A 503 31.68 -0.07 14.46
CA ILE A 503 31.20 -0.09 15.84
C ILE A 503 31.40 -1.48 16.44
N GLY A 504 31.77 -1.53 17.71
CA GLY A 504 31.93 -2.78 18.46
C GLY A 504 30.65 -3.19 19.21
N ILE A 505 30.29 -4.47 19.17
CA ILE A 505 29.22 -5.05 19.99
C ILE A 505 29.86 -5.98 21.01
N ASN A 506 29.78 -5.63 22.29
CA ASN A 506 30.46 -6.33 23.39
C ASN A 506 31.98 -6.52 23.19
N GLU A 507 32.57 -5.68 22.33
CA GLU A 507 33.98 -5.72 21.97
C GLU A 507 34.44 -4.29 21.65
N PRO A 508 35.40 -3.72 22.39
CA PRO A 508 35.92 -2.41 22.07
C PRO A 508 36.72 -2.46 20.77
N ILE A 509 36.59 -1.41 19.95
CA ILE A 509 37.37 -1.24 18.73
C ILE A 509 38.16 0.07 18.76
N ASP A 510 39.43 -0.01 18.35
CA ASP A 510 40.34 1.15 18.38
C ASP A 510 40.21 2.01 17.12
N ASP A 511 39.99 1.38 15.95
CA ASP A 511 39.86 2.06 14.66
C ASP A 511 38.44 1.93 14.12
N THR A 512 37.76 3.06 14.01
CA THR A 512 36.37 3.17 13.55
C THR A 512 36.25 3.61 12.09
N ARG A 513 37.39 3.84 11.42
CA ARG A 513 37.45 4.39 10.06
C ARG A 513 37.15 3.31 9.01
N LEU A 514 36.41 3.70 7.97
CA LEU A 514 36.23 2.90 6.76
C LEU A 514 37.25 3.31 5.71
N ASP A 515 37.63 2.36 4.85
CA ASP A 515 38.46 2.65 3.68
C ASP A 515 37.60 3.38 2.62
N PRO A 516 37.92 4.63 2.25
CA PRO A 516 37.16 5.35 1.22
C PRO A 516 37.12 4.63 -0.13
N ASN A 517 38.10 3.77 -0.43
CA ASN A 517 38.10 2.97 -1.66
C ASN A 517 37.05 1.83 -1.66
N SER A 518 36.42 1.56 -0.51
CA SER A 518 35.32 0.60 -0.41
C SER A 518 33.96 1.18 -0.77
N PHE A 519 33.85 2.50 -0.92
CA PHE A 519 32.59 3.14 -1.27
C PHE A 519 32.24 2.94 -2.73
N PHE A 520 30.96 2.63 -2.96
CA PHE A 520 30.40 2.36 -4.27
C PHE A 520 29.92 3.67 -4.92
N ASP A 521 30.00 3.75 -6.24
CA ASP A 521 29.51 4.91 -6.98
C ASP A 521 27.98 4.94 -7.04
N ILE A 522 27.37 5.98 -6.47
CA ILE A 522 25.91 6.12 -6.34
C ILE A 522 25.22 6.14 -7.72
N GLN A 523 25.82 6.79 -8.72
CA GLN A 523 25.25 6.85 -10.08
C GLN A 523 25.16 5.47 -10.74
N SER A 524 26.12 4.60 -10.46
CA SER A 524 26.20 3.27 -11.03
C SER A 524 25.24 2.25 -10.39
N ASP A 525 24.65 2.58 -9.23
CA ASP A 525 23.80 1.63 -8.50
C ASP A 525 22.39 1.47 -9.09
N LYS A 526 22.13 0.25 -9.57
CA LYS A 526 20.84 -0.23 -10.10
C LYS A 526 20.15 -1.30 -9.23
N SER A 527 20.68 -1.56 -8.04
CA SER A 527 20.22 -2.62 -7.13
C SER A 527 18.98 -2.25 -6.30
N LEU A 528 18.69 -0.96 -6.14
CA LEU A 528 17.54 -0.52 -5.36
C LEU A 528 16.24 -0.93 -6.03
N LYS A 529 15.31 -1.40 -5.20
CA LYS A 529 13.97 -1.85 -5.56
C LYS A 529 13.07 -1.71 -4.36
N TYR A 530 11.78 -1.74 -4.62
CA TYR A 530 10.76 -1.85 -3.57
C TYR A 530 9.89 -3.07 -3.85
N GLN A 531 9.15 -3.51 -2.85
CA GLN A 531 8.25 -4.64 -3.01
C GLN A 531 6.83 -4.17 -2.76
N ILE A 532 5.95 -4.45 -3.72
CA ILE A 532 4.54 -4.51 -3.38
C ILE A 532 4.41 -5.66 -2.40
N LYS A 533 3.88 -5.42 -1.19
CA LYS A 533 3.55 -6.48 -0.24
C LYS A 533 2.49 -7.37 -0.91
N GLN A 534 2.98 -8.40 -1.60
CA GLN A 534 2.31 -9.10 -2.70
C GLN A 534 1.89 -8.14 -3.82
N PRO A 535 2.36 -8.32 -5.07
CA PRO A 535 1.75 -7.60 -6.19
C PRO A 535 0.25 -7.90 -6.17
N TYR A 536 -0.60 -6.87 -6.15
CA TYR A 536 -1.95 -7.07 -6.64
C TYR A 536 -1.76 -7.65 -8.04
N THR A 537 -2.16 -8.89 -8.24
CA THR A 537 -2.04 -9.64 -9.49
C THR A 537 -3.46 -9.90 -9.97
N GLY A 538 -4.15 -8.87 -10.43
CA GLY A 538 -5.36 -9.09 -11.21
C GLY A 538 -5.01 -9.61 -12.62
N PRO A 539 -5.83 -10.46 -13.26
CA PRO A 539 -6.79 -11.40 -12.67
C PRO A 539 -6.79 -12.80 -13.33
N LYS A 540 -7.23 -13.81 -12.56
CA LYS A 540 -8.31 -14.74 -12.94
C LYS A 540 -8.77 -15.52 -11.72
N ASP A 541 -9.76 -14.96 -11.03
CA ASP A 541 -11.10 -15.52 -10.89
C ASP A 541 -11.88 -14.51 -10.03
N THR A 542 -13.21 -14.56 -10.06
CA THR A 542 -14.00 -14.22 -8.85
C THR A 542 -13.16 -14.60 -7.64
N LYS A 543 -12.77 -13.67 -6.73
CA LYS A 543 -11.91 -13.95 -5.56
C LYS A 543 -12.18 -15.38 -5.13
N VAL A 544 -11.30 -16.36 -5.45
CA VAL A 544 -11.65 -17.77 -5.23
C VAL A 544 -11.82 -17.85 -3.74
N PRO A 545 -13.05 -17.99 -3.24
CA PRO A 545 -13.28 -17.70 -1.85
C PRO A 545 -12.47 -18.72 -1.06
N ILE A 546 -11.76 -18.27 -0.02
CA ILE A 546 -10.87 -19.14 0.75
C ILE A 546 -11.69 -20.34 1.25
N PRO A 547 -11.35 -21.59 0.90
CA PRO A 547 -12.12 -22.74 1.36
C PRO A 547 -11.92 -22.91 2.86
N VAL A 548 -12.99 -22.72 3.64
CA VAL A 548 -12.96 -22.73 5.11
C VAL A 548 -13.80 -23.88 5.64
N ILE A 549 -13.27 -24.58 6.62
CA ILE A 549 -14.02 -25.51 7.48
C ILE A 549 -14.01 -24.95 8.90
N PHE A 550 -15.18 -24.93 9.53
CA PHE A 550 -15.38 -24.41 10.88
C PHE A 550 -15.81 -25.53 11.83
N ASP A 551 -15.04 -25.77 12.90
CA ASP A 551 -15.37 -26.69 13.99
C ASP A 551 -15.66 -25.90 15.27
N THR A 552 -16.86 -26.05 15.82
CA THR A 552 -17.41 -25.18 16.87
C THR A 552 -18.27 -25.95 17.85
N ASP A 553 -18.39 -25.43 19.07
CA ASP A 553 -19.16 -26.00 20.16
C ASP A 553 -20.30 -25.08 20.63
N VAL A 554 -20.90 -24.34 19.69
CA VAL A 554 -22.10 -23.47 19.89
C VAL A 554 -23.01 -23.99 20.99
N GLY A 555 -23.09 -23.20 22.05
CA GLY A 555 -23.98 -23.38 23.19
C GLY A 555 -23.31 -23.14 24.54
N ASN A 556 -22.01 -23.37 24.63
CA ASN A 556 -21.25 -23.13 25.86
C ASN A 556 -21.03 -21.63 26.09
N ASP A 557 -20.57 -20.93 25.07
CA ASP A 557 -20.37 -19.49 25.05
C ASP A 557 -21.12 -18.84 23.88
N ILE A 558 -21.32 -17.53 23.97
CA ILE A 558 -22.01 -16.76 22.93
C ILE A 558 -21.07 -16.32 21.80
N ASP A 559 -19.76 -16.31 22.03
CA ASP A 559 -18.78 -15.89 21.04
C ASP A 559 -18.68 -16.83 19.83
N ASP A 560 -19.07 -18.11 19.96
CA ASP A 560 -19.26 -19.01 18.81
C ASP A 560 -20.26 -18.43 17.79
N VAL A 561 -21.37 -17.88 18.26
CA VAL A 561 -22.43 -17.34 17.39
C VAL A 561 -21.96 -16.04 16.73
N LEU A 562 -21.15 -15.23 17.43
CA LEU A 562 -20.50 -14.05 16.87
C LEU A 562 -19.47 -14.46 15.79
N ALA A 563 -18.68 -15.50 16.04
CA ALA A 563 -17.73 -16.07 15.08
C ALA A 563 -18.44 -16.63 13.84
N MET A 564 -19.55 -17.38 14.02
CA MET A 564 -20.41 -17.80 12.91
C MET A 564 -20.93 -16.61 12.11
N GLN A 565 -21.35 -15.53 12.78
CA GLN A 565 -21.84 -14.34 12.09
C GLN A 565 -20.73 -13.68 11.25
N MET A 566 -19.49 -13.62 11.75
CA MET A 566 -18.33 -13.16 10.97
C MET A 566 -18.14 -14.02 9.71
N LEU A 567 -18.15 -15.35 9.85
CA LEU A 567 -17.98 -16.26 8.71
C LEU A 567 -19.07 -16.06 7.66
N PHE A 568 -20.34 -15.93 8.06
CA PHE A 568 -21.41 -15.63 7.11
C PHE A 568 -21.27 -14.28 6.44
N ASN A 569 -20.75 -13.27 7.14
CA ASN A 569 -20.51 -11.95 6.53
C ASN A 569 -19.32 -11.99 5.55
N TYR A 570 -18.24 -12.71 5.87
CA TYR A 570 -17.15 -12.95 4.92
C TYR A 570 -17.62 -13.72 3.68
N GLU A 571 -18.48 -14.73 3.87
CA GLU A 571 -19.03 -15.53 2.78
C GLU A 571 -19.99 -14.71 1.89
N LYS A 572 -20.82 -13.84 2.49
CA LYS A 572 -21.69 -12.90 1.75
C LYS A 572 -20.89 -11.95 0.85
N THR A 573 -19.67 -11.61 1.25
CA THR A 573 -18.76 -10.76 0.46
C THR A 573 -17.74 -11.57 -0.34
N GLU A 574 -18.02 -12.86 -0.58
CA GLU A 574 -17.23 -13.77 -1.40
C GLU A 574 -15.74 -13.86 -0.98
N GLU A 575 -15.46 -13.65 0.30
CA GLU A 575 -14.09 -13.77 0.81
C GLU A 575 -13.71 -15.21 1.13
N ILE A 576 -14.69 -16.00 1.57
CA ILE A 576 -14.54 -17.39 1.96
C ILE A 576 -15.61 -18.25 1.27
N ASP A 577 -15.28 -19.52 1.02
CA ASP A 577 -16.22 -20.58 0.67
C ASP A 577 -16.35 -21.44 1.93
N LEU A 578 -17.45 -21.30 2.66
CA LEU A 578 -17.66 -22.04 3.90
C LEU A 578 -18.14 -23.46 3.56
N LEU A 579 -17.17 -24.38 3.44
CA LEU A 579 -17.37 -25.74 2.93
C LEU A 579 -18.29 -26.59 3.82
N GLY A 580 -18.26 -26.36 5.13
CA GLY A 580 -19.04 -27.11 6.10
C GLY A 580 -18.72 -26.72 7.54
N ILE A 581 -19.63 -27.12 8.43
CA ILE A 581 -19.50 -26.88 9.88
C ILE A 581 -19.53 -28.23 10.60
N THR A 582 -18.52 -28.49 11.41
CA THR A 582 -18.54 -29.62 12.34
C THR A 582 -18.81 -29.13 13.75
N ILE A 583 -19.64 -29.91 14.46
CA ILE A 583 -20.11 -29.59 15.80
C ILE A 583 -19.31 -30.47 16.75
N SER A 584 -18.40 -29.87 17.52
CA SER A 584 -17.58 -30.57 18.51
C SER A 584 -18.32 -30.77 19.84
N LYS A 585 -19.37 -29.98 20.09
CA LYS A 585 -20.33 -30.18 21.20
C LYS A 585 -21.24 -31.38 20.98
N SER A 586 -21.23 -32.34 21.90
CA SER A 586 -22.10 -33.53 21.88
C SER A 586 -23.49 -33.27 22.48
N ASN A 587 -24.08 -32.12 22.16
CA ASN A 587 -25.47 -31.80 22.52
C ASN A 587 -26.39 -31.74 21.28
N PRO A 588 -27.51 -32.48 21.25
CA PRO A 588 -28.45 -32.47 20.12
C PRO A 588 -29.04 -31.09 19.76
N TYR A 589 -29.22 -30.19 20.71
CA TYR A 589 -29.76 -28.85 20.48
C TYR A 589 -28.77 -27.96 19.71
N SER A 590 -27.46 -28.22 19.77
CA SER A 590 -26.48 -27.51 18.92
C SER A 590 -26.74 -27.77 17.43
N ILE A 591 -27.22 -28.97 17.06
CA ILE A 591 -27.62 -29.28 15.68
C ILE A 591 -28.77 -28.36 15.24
N GLU A 592 -29.80 -28.27 16.08
CA GLU A 592 -30.98 -27.45 15.80
C GLU A 592 -30.61 -25.96 15.76
N TYR A 593 -29.82 -25.48 16.71
CA TYR A 593 -29.40 -24.08 16.74
C TYR A 593 -28.59 -23.71 15.49
N ILE A 594 -27.53 -24.47 15.18
CA ILE A 594 -26.67 -24.21 14.01
C ILE A 594 -27.48 -24.31 12.72
N ASP A 595 -28.33 -25.33 12.54
CA ASP A 595 -29.16 -25.43 11.34
C ASP A 595 -30.13 -24.25 11.20
N GLY A 596 -30.79 -23.86 12.29
CA GLY A 596 -31.67 -22.68 12.30
C GLY A 596 -30.91 -21.40 11.95
N TYR A 597 -29.71 -21.21 12.49
CA TYR A 597 -28.89 -20.02 12.28
C TYR A 597 -28.26 -19.97 10.88
N CYS A 598 -27.85 -21.12 10.32
CA CYS A 598 -27.46 -21.24 8.92
C CYS A 598 -28.63 -20.87 8.00
N ARG A 599 -29.85 -21.34 8.28
CA ARG A 599 -31.05 -21.01 7.48
C ARG A 599 -31.39 -19.52 7.51
N LEU A 600 -31.27 -18.89 8.67
CA LEU A 600 -31.41 -17.44 8.82
C LEU A 600 -30.47 -16.68 7.87
N ASN A 601 -29.25 -17.18 7.68
CA ASN A 601 -28.23 -16.59 6.79
C ASN A 601 -28.27 -17.15 5.35
N GLY A 602 -29.32 -17.86 4.94
CA GLY A 602 -29.45 -18.41 3.59
C GLY A 602 -28.61 -19.65 3.28
N LYS A 603 -28.02 -20.28 4.31
CA LYS A 603 -27.09 -21.42 4.22
C LYS A 603 -27.69 -22.74 4.73
N GLY A 604 -29.00 -22.94 4.56
CA GLY A 604 -29.71 -24.14 5.06
C GLY A 604 -29.24 -25.49 4.49
N ASN A 605 -28.44 -25.48 3.42
CA ASN A 605 -27.88 -26.67 2.77
C ASN A 605 -26.41 -26.95 3.14
N ILE A 606 -25.80 -26.10 3.98
CA ILE A 606 -24.40 -26.29 4.37
C ILE A 606 -24.21 -27.66 5.04
N PRO A 607 -23.18 -28.44 4.68
CA PRO A 607 -22.90 -29.71 5.31
C PRO A 607 -22.65 -29.54 6.82
N LEU A 608 -23.35 -30.35 7.63
CA LEU A 608 -23.17 -30.40 9.08
C LEU A 608 -22.69 -31.80 9.49
N GLY A 609 -21.67 -31.85 10.34
CA GLY A 609 -21.16 -33.07 10.96
C GLY A 609 -21.18 -32.96 12.48
N TYR A 610 -21.39 -34.06 13.18
CA TYR A 610 -21.65 -34.04 14.61
C TYR A 610 -20.73 -35.00 15.38
N ALA A 611 -20.17 -34.55 16.50
CA ALA A 611 -19.37 -35.36 17.40
C ALA A 611 -20.26 -36.23 18.29
N TYR A 612 -20.70 -37.39 17.77
CA TYR A 612 -21.42 -38.38 18.59
C TYR A 612 -20.49 -38.91 19.70
N ASN A 613 -21.00 -38.96 20.93
CA ASN A 613 -20.21 -39.31 22.12
C ASN A 613 -18.94 -38.46 22.22
N GLY A 614 -19.08 -37.16 21.99
CA GLY A 614 -18.02 -36.16 22.10
C GLY A 614 -18.06 -35.41 23.42
N ALA A 615 -17.33 -34.30 23.50
CA ALA A 615 -17.29 -33.45 24.67
C ALA A 615 -18.61 -32.68 24.90
N THR A 616 -18.79 -32.13 26.11
CA THR A 616 -19.78 -31.08 26.44
C THR A 616 -21.26 -31.42 26.09
N PRO A 617 -21.85 -32.50 26.62
CA PRO A 617 -23.21 -32.92 26.28
C PRO A 617 -24.34 -32.06 26.89
N GLU A 618 -24.05 -31.18 27.83
CA GLU A 618 -25.01 -30.29 28.49
C GLU A 618 -25.59 -29.21 27.56
N ASP A 619 -26.77 -28.68 27.88
CA ASP A 619 -27.50 -27.71 27.04
C ASP A 619 -26.80 -26.33 26.91
N GLY A 620 -25.83 -26.03 27.79
CA GLY A 620 -25.14 -24.74 27.79
C GLY A 620 -26.01 -23.57 28.27
N GLY A 621 -25.61 -22.34 27.93
CA GLY A 621 -26.20 -21.11 28.49
C GLY A 621 -27.49 -20.64 27.81
N TYR A 622 -27.68 -20.92 26.53
CA TYR A 622 -28.74 -20.29 25.73
C TYR A 622 -29.43 -21.18 24.70
N LEU A 623 -28.91 -22.37 24.35
CA LEU A 623 -29.40 -23.14 23.19
C LEU A 623 -30.91 -23.38 23.22
N ARG A 624 -31.40 -24.04 24.28
CA ARG A 624 -32.81 -24.43 24.38
C ARG A 624 -33.70 -23.19 24.50
N GLN A 625 -33.27 -22.22 25.30
CA GLN A 625 -34.01 -20.99 25.52
C GLN A 625 -34.20 -20.23 24.20
N THR A 626 -33.14 -20.01 23.42
CA THR A 626 -33.24 -19.34 22.11
C THR A 626 -34.11 -20.14 21.14
N LEU A 627 -33.97 -21.47 21.08
CA LEU A 627 -34.79 -22.33 20.22
C LEU A 627 -36.29 -22.28 20.58
N ASP A 628 -36.60 -22.03 21.84
CA ASP A 628 -37.97 -21.91 22.35
C ASP A 628 -38.49 -20.47 22.35
N THR A 629 -37.65 -19.46 22.09
CA THR A 629 -38.06 -18.05 22.03
C THR A 629 -39.09 -17.82 20.90
N ILE A 630 -40.21 -17.21 21.28
CA ILE A 630 -41.28 -16.77 20.39
C ILE A 630 -41.46 -15.26 20.54
N ILE A 631 -41.31 -14.52 19.44
CA ILE A 631 -41.55 -13.08 19.37
C ILE A 631 -42.63 -12.83 18.32
N GLU A 632 -43.65 -12.04 18.68
CA GLU A 632 -44.77 -11.72 17.80
C GLU A 632 -45.48 -12.98 17.24
N GLY A 633 -45.54 -14.04 18.04
CA GLY A 633 -46.18 -15.31 17.67
C GLY A 633 -45.34 -16.21 16.76
N ASN A 634 -44.10 -15.85 16.44
CA ASN A 634 -43.21 -16.63 15.59
C ASN A 634 -41.95 -17.06 16.36
N LYS A 635 -41.48 -18.28 16.12
CA LYS A 635 -40.15 -18.70 16.58
C LYS A 635 -39.08 -17.82 15.91
N ILE A 636 -38.02 -17.48 16.63
CA ILE A 636 -36.91 -16.68 16.07
C ILE A 636 -35.91 -17.54 15.27
N LEU A 637 -35.87 -18.85 15.53
CA LEU A 637 -35.09 -19.83 14.78
C LEU A 637 -35.99 -20.93 14.23
N HIS A 638 -35.70 -21.38 13.00
CA HIS A 638 -36.48 -22.38 12.28
C HIS A 638 -35.62 -23.56 11.79
N PRO A 639 -35.11 -24.41 12.69
CA PRO A 639 -34.40 -25.62 12.29
C PRO A 639 -35.30 -26.61 11.54
N GLN A 640 -34.67 -27.34 10.62
CA GLN A 640 -35.21 -28.50 9.91
C GLN A 640 -34.39 -29.77 10.16
N ARG A 641 -33.13 -29.63 10.62
CA ARG A 641 -32.28 -30.75 11.01
C ARG A 641 -32.19 -30.86 12.52
N ASN A 642 -32.19 -32.10 13.01
CA ASN A 642 -31.99 -32.45 14.42
C ASN A 642 -31.25 -33.80 14.50
N ILE A 643 -31.11 -34.35 15.70
CA ILE A 643 -30.39 -35.62 15.90
C ILE A 643 -30.97 -36.80 15.09
N LYS A 644 -32.28 -36.82 14.79
CA LYS A 644 -32.92 -37.86 13.97
C LYS A 644 -32.64 -37.70 12.48
N SER A 645 -32.02 -36.59 12.06
CA SER A 645 -31.61 -36.36 10.68
C SER A 645 -30.37 -37.16 10.29
N ASN A 646 -29.77 -37.92 11.21
CA ASN A 646 -28.62 -38.81 10.97
C ASN A 646 -27.45 -38.09 10.27
N LEU A 647 -27.01 -36.97 10.85
CA LEU A 647 -25.82 -36.28 10.36
C LEU A 647 -24.60 -37.23 10.40
N PRO A 648 -23.66 -37.13 9.44
CA PRO A 648 -22.41 -37.87 9.52
C PRO A 648 -21.64 -37.52 10.80
N GLU A 649 -20.82 -38.46 11.28
CA GLU A 649 -19.82 -38.12 12.29
C GLU A 649 -18.92 -37.00 11.77
N GLY A 650 -18.59 -36.02 12.63
CA GLY A 650 -17.84 -34.83 12.24
C GLY A 650 -16.59 -35.15 11.42
N TYR A 651 -15.74 -36.05 11.90
CA TYR A 651 -14.52 -36.44 11.18
C TYR A 651 -14.77 -37.08 9.80
N LYS A 652 -15.88 -37.82 9.61
CA LYS A 652 -16.24 -38.39 8.30
C LYS A 652 -16.65 -37.29 7.33
N LEU A 653 -17.36 -36.27 7.80
CA LEU A 653 -17.62 -35.08 7.00
C LEU A 653 -16.32 -34.37 6.63
N LEU A 654 -15.39 -34.19 7.58
CA LEU A 654 -14.09 -33.57 7.32
C LEU A 654 -13.32 -34.29 6.22
N ARG A 655 -13.25 -35.63 6.27
CA ARG A 655 -12.61 -36.44 5.21
C ARG A 655 -13.24 -36.18 3.85
N LYS A 656 -14.57 -36.22 3.77
CA LYS A 656 -15.32 -35.94 2.54
C LYS A 656 -15.03 -34.53 1.99
N LEU A 657 -15.07 -33.51 2.85
CA LEU A 657 -14.82 -32.14 2.46
C LEU A 657 -13.37 -31.97 1.97
N LEU A 658 -12.38 -32.42 2.74
CA LEU A 658 -10.96 -32.28 2.37
C LEU A 658 -10.61 -33.02 1.07
N ALA A 659 -11.14 -34.23 0.88
CA ALA A 659 -10.85 -35.02 -0.31
C ALA A 659 -11.24 -34.33 -1.63
N SER A 660 -12.27 -33.47 -1.61
CA SER A 660 -12.72 -32.74 -2.79
C SER A 660 -11.99 -31.42 -3.03
N GLN A 661 -11.11 -30.99 -2.12
CA GLN A 661 -10.42 -29.71 -2.20
C GLN A 661 -9.07 -29.81 -2.89
N GLN A 662 -8.57 -28.66 -3.34
CA GLN A 662 -7.22 -28.52 -3.85
C GLN A 662 -6.20 -28.72 -2.72
N ASP A 663 -4.99 -29.16 -3.10
CA ASP A 663 -3.90 -29.35 -2.14
C ASP A 663 -3.47 -28.00 -1.55
N SER A 664 -3.08 -27.99 -0.27
CA SER A 664 -2.65 -26.80 0.48
C SER A 664 -3.60 -25.59 0.39
N SER A 665 -4.92 -25.82 0.28
CA SER A 665 -5.90 -24.75 0.05
C SER A 665 -6.80 -24.45 1.25
N VAL A 666 -7.14 -25.47 2.06
CA VAL A 666 -8.18 -25.36 3.09
C VAL A 666 -7.63 -24.67 4.34
N ILE A 667 -8.36 -23.69 4.85
CA ILE A 667 -8.13 -23.14 6.20
C ILE A 667 -9.09 -23.81 7.18
N PHE A 668 -8.53 -24.39 8.22
CA PHE A 668 -9.29 -25.00 9.30
C PHE A 668 -9.37 -24.02 10.46
N ILE A 669 -10.58 -23.75 10.96
CA ILE A 669 -10.83 -22.91 12.13
C ILE A 669 -11.52 -23.79 13.17
N ALA A 670 -10.83 -24.07 14.28
CA ALA A 670 -11.36 -24.86 15.39
C ALA A 670 -11.48 -23.97 16.62
N VAL A 671 -12.70 -23.81 17.13
CA VAL A 671 -13.00 -22.95 18.28
C VAL A 671 -13.65 -23.68 19.45
N GLY A 672 -13.73 -25.01 19.37
CA GLY A 672 -14.25 -25.87 20.43
C GLY A 672 -13.33 -27.05 20.75
N PRO A 673 -13.82 -28.05 21.52
CA PRO A 673 -13.04 -29.24 21.84
C PRO A 673 -12.58 -30.04 20.62
N GLU A 674 -11.33 -30.48 20.62
CA GLU A 674 -10.62 -31.04 19.47
C GLU A 674 -11.04 -32.48 19.05
N THR A 675 -12.18 -32.97 19.54
CA THR A 675 -12.64 -34.36 19.34
C THR A 675 -12.75 -34.75 17.87
N ASN A 676 -13.32 -33.87 17.03
CA ASN A 676 -13.48 -34.14 15.59
C ASN A 676 -12.14 -34.19 14.87
N LEU A 677 -11.21 -33.27 15.21
CA LEU A 677 -9.89 -33.18 14.59
C LEU A 677 -9.00 -34.36 14.99
N ALA A 678 -9.03 -34.77 16.26
CA ALA A 678 -8.29 -35.96 16.70
C ALA A 678 -8.81 -37.25 16.05
N ARG A 679 -10.13 -37.39 15.91
CA ARG A 679 -10.73 -38.53 15.18
C ARG A 679 -10.39 -38.49 13.69
N LEU A 680 -10.30 -37.29 13.09
CA LEU A 680 -9.81 -37.13 11.71
C LEU A 680 -8.37 -37.62 11.60
N LEU A 681 -7.44 -37.16 12.44
CA LEU A 681 -6.04 -37.59 12.39
C LEU A 681 -5.86 -39.11 12.56
N LYS A 682 -6.72 -39.75 13.37
CA LYS A 682 -6.71 -41.20 13.63
C LYS A 682 -7.49 -42.02 12.59
N SER A 683 -8.13 -41.39 11.62
CA SER A 683 -8.96 -42.08 10.65
C SER A 683 -8.12 -42.78 9.58
N GLU A 684 -8.53 -43.99 9.21
CA GLU A 684 -7.97 -44.74 8.09
C GLU A 684 -8.55 -44.23 6.74
N ALA A 685 -8.00 -44.74 5.63
CA ALA A 685 -8.57 -44.54 4.30
C ALA A 685 -10.04 -44.96 4.23
N ASP A 686 -10.84 -44.29 3.40
CA ASP A 686 -12.27 -44.54 3.24
C ASP A 686 -12.72 -44.31 1.79
N GLU A 687 -14.04 -44.32 1.55
CA GLU A 687 -14.59 -44.13 0.21
C GLU A 687 -14.31 -42.74 -0.42
N TYR A 688 -13.85 -41.76 0.35
CA TYR A 688 -13.56 -40.41 -0.15
C TYR A 688 -12.08 -40.22 -0.50
N SER A 689 -11.16 -40.87 0.21
CA SER A 689 -9.72 -40.77 -0.04
C SER A 689 -8.98 -42.04 0.36
N GLU A 690 -8.02 -42.43 -0.48
CA GLU A 690 -7.07 -43.52 -0.22
C GLU A 690 -6.03 -43.15 0.87
N LEU A 691 -5.96 -41.87 1.27
CA LEU A 691 -5.08 -41.42 2.34
C LEU A 691 -5.73 -41.61 3.72
N ASP A 692 -4.91 -42.00 4.71
CA ASP A 692 -5.27 -41.83 6.12
C ASP A 692 -5.50 -40.34 6.43
N GLY A 693 -6.15 -40.06 7.55
CA GLY A 693 -6.57 -38.70 7.86
C GLY A 693 -5.41 -37.73 8.09
N LYS A 694 -4.29 -38.21 8.63
CA LYS A 694 -3.09 -37.38 8.83
C LYS A 694 -2.46 -36.99 7.50
N SER A 695 -2.30 -37.95 6.58
CA SER A 695 -1.82 -37.67 5.22
C SER A 695 -2.79 -36.81 4.43
N LEU A 696 -4.10 -36.99 4.60
CA LEU A 696 -5.12 -36.16 3.97
C LEU A 696 -5.04 -34.70 4.46
N VAL A 697 -4.90 -34.47 5.76
CA VAL A 697 -4.68 -33.12 6.32
C VAL A 697 -3.37 -32.53 5.81
N ALA A 698 -2.29 -33.31 5.80
CA ALA A 698 -0.98 -32.87 5.30
C ALA A 698 -1.04 -32.41 3.85
N GLN A 699 -1.86 -33.05 3.03
CA GLN A 699 -2.01 -32.73 1.62
C GLN A 699 -2.94 -31.52 1.40
N LYS A 700 -4.06 -31.44 2.13
CA LYS A 700 -5.17 -30.54 1.78
C LYS A 700 -5.20 -29.24 2.57
N VAL A 701 -4.73 -29.26 3.81
CA VAL A 701 -4.87 -28.13 4.73
C VAL A 701 -3.68 -27.19 4.62
N LYS A 702 -3.95 -25.90 4.47
CA LYS A 702 -2.94 -24.83 4.51
C LYS A 702 -2.51 -24.51 5.94
N MET A 703 -3.50 -24.34 6.82
CA MET A 703 -3.30 -23.91 8.20
C MET A 703 -4.48 -24.33 9.09
N LEU A 704 -4.19 -24.67 10.34
CA LEU A 704 -5.14 -24.73 11.43
C LEU A 704 -5.03 -23.46 12.28
N SER A 705 -6.10 -22.66 12.35
CA SER A 705 -6.27 -21.66 13.39
C SER A 705 -7.11 -22.27 14.50
N VAL A 706 -6.58 -22.28 15.72
CA VAL A 706 -7.20 -22.91 16.88
C VAL A 706 -7.42 -21.87 17.97
N MET A 707 -8.64 -21.70 18.46
CA MET A 707 -8.88 -21.01 19.74
C MET A 707 -8.56 -21.99 20.86
N GLY A 708 -7.47 -21.74 21.57
CA GLY A 708 -7.05 -22.64 22.65
C GLY A 708 -5.68 -22.34 23.21
N GLY A 709 -5.52 -22.70 24.48
CA GLY A 709 -4.32 -22.48 25.28
C GLY A 709 -4.21 -21.08 25.88
N LEU A 710 -3.16 -20.91 26.67
CA LEU A 710 -2.80 -19.72 27.43
C LEU A 710 -1.26 -19.60 27.37
N TYR A 711 -0.75 -18.57 26.70
CA TYR A 711 0.69 -18.45 26.39
C TYR A 711 1.36 -17.23 27.03
N GLY A 712 0.56 -16.36 27.65
CA GLY A 712 1.03 -15.24 28.46
C GLY A 712 1.39 -15.64 29.88
N ASN A 713 2.16 -14.79 30.56
CA ASN A 713 2.57 -15.01 31.96
C ASN A 713 1.61 -14.35 32.98
N GLU A 714 0.51 -13.76 32.51
CA GLU A 714 -0.45 -13.02 33.36
C GLU A 714 -1.39 -13.97 34.13
N PHE A 715 -1.61 -15.17 33.61
CA PHE A 715 -2.53 -16.16 34.14
C PHE A 715 -1.89 -17.55 34.06
N ASP A 716 -2.34 -18.49 34.90
CA ASP A 716 -1.80 -19.86 34.95
C ASP A 716 -2.94 -20.84 35.25
N PHE A 717 -3.56 -21.35 34.19
CA PHE A 717 -4.60 -22.39 34.25
C PHE A 717 -4.72 -23.07 32.89
N PRO A 718 -5.23 -24.31 32.84
CA PRO A 718 -5.47 -24.98 31.57
C PRO A 718 -6.71 -24.39 30.87
N GLU A 719 -6.58 -24.11 29.57
CA GLU A 719 -7.64 -23.48 28.78
C GLU A 719 -8.81 -24.45 28.56
N TRP A 720 -10.03 -23.90 28.56
CA TRP A 720 -11.28 -24.63 28.65
C TRP A 720 -11.51 -25.61 27.50
N ASN A 721 -11.34 -25.19 26.24
CA ASN A 721 -11.53 -26.05 25.06
C ASN A 721 -10.58 -27.25 25.10
N LEU A 722 -9.32 -27.01 25.48
CA LEU A 722 -8.31 -28.06 25.52
C LEU A 722 -8.57 -29.12 26.59
N ILE A 723 -9.14 -28.76 27.74
CA ILE A 723 -9.41 -29.73 28.82
C ILE A 723 -10.69 -30.53 28.64
N GLN A 724 -11.65 -30.05 27.84
CA GLN A 724 -12.90 -30.80 27.60
C GLN A 724 -12.65 -32.14 26.91
N ASP A 725 -11.61 -32.23 26.08
CA ASP A 725 -11.10 -33.47 25.50
C ASP A 725 -9.57 -33.42 25.41
N LEU A 726 -8.92 -33.54 26.59
CA LEU A 726 -7.46 -33.40 26.71
C LEU A 726 -6.69 -34.39 25.83
N ASP A 727 -7.16 -35.64 25.72
CA ASP A 727 -6.52 -36.65 24.89
C ASP A 727 -6.61 -36.27 23.39
N ALA A 728 -7.73 -35.70 22.95
CA ALA A 728 -7.87 -35.18 21.60
C ALA A 728 -6.97 -33.98 21.35
N ALA A 729 -6.98 -33.00 22.26
CA ALA A 729 -6.15 -31.79 22.15
C ALA A 729 -4.66 -32.14 22.11
N GLN A 730 -4.19 -33.04 22.99
CA GLN A 730 -2.82 -33.55 22.97
C GLN A 730 -2.49 -34.25 21.64
N THR A 731 -3.43 -35.03 21.09
CA THR A 731 -3.27 -35.65 19.77
C THR A 731 -3.11 -34.57 18.69
N VAL A 732 -3.99 -33.58 18.64
CA VAL A 732 -3.98 -32.54 17.59
C VAL A 732 -2.69 -31.73 17.63
N PHE A 733 -2.34 -31.11 18.77
CA PHE A 733 -1.10 -30.34 18.87
C PHE A 733 0.14 -31.19 18.57
N LYS A 734 0.18 -32.45 18.99
CA LYS A 734 1.35 -33.30 18.74
C LYS A 734 1.47 -33.72 17.27
N GLU A 735 0.35 -33.97 16.60
CA GLU A 735 0.32 -34.72 15.35
C GLU A 735 -0.13 -33.93 14.13
N TRP A 736 -0.63 -32.70 14.30
CA TRP A 736 -1.09 -31.88 13.18
C TRP A 736 0.06 -31.64 12.17
N PRO A 737 -0.13 -32.00 10.90
CA PRO A 737 0.99 -32.06 9.96
C PRO A 737 1.31 -30.71 9.30
N THR A 738 0.48 -29.68 9.44
CA THR A 738 0.66 -28.37 8.80
C THR A 738 0.81 -27.26 9.85
N THR A 739 0.83 -25.99 9.44
CA THR A 739 1.00 -24.87 10.37
C THR A 739 -0.19 -24.79 11.32
N VAL A 740 0.10 -24.60 12.61
CA VAL A 740 -0.90 -24.34 13.67
C VAL A 740 -0.68 -22.92 14.19
N VAL A 741 -1.74 -22.12 14.23
CA VAL A 741 -1.72 -20.80 14.89
C VAL A 741 -2.77 -20.76 15.98
N ALA A 742 -2.31 -20.69 17.22
CA ALA A 742 -3.16 -20.66 18.39
C ALA A 742 -3.58 -19.23 18.75
N SER A 743 -4.88 -19.03 18.94
CA SER A 743 -5.50 -17.85 19.52
C SER A 743 -5.73 -18.12 21.01
N GLY A 744 -4.81 -17.65 21.85
CA GLY A 744 -4.83 -17.92 23.29
C GLY A 744 -5.92 -17.17 24.06
N TRP A 745 -6.26 -17.68 25.24
CA TRP A 745 -7.25 -17.12 26.14
C TRP A 745 -6.96 -15.65 26.50
N GLU A 746 -5.69 -15.32 26.74
CA GLU A 746 -5.24 -13.99 27.13
C GLU A 746 -5.49 -12.93 26.05
N LEU A 747 -5.52 -13.36 24.78
CA LEU A 747 -5.79 -12.48 23.65
C LEU A 747 -7.26 -12.06 23.63
N GLY A 748 -8.17 -13.04 23.67
CA GLY A 748 -9.61 -12.78 23.70
C GLY A 748 -10.03 -12.03 24.97
N ASN A 749 -9.32 -12.21 26.08
CA ASN A 749 -9.57 -11.46 27.31
C ASN A 749 -9.20 -9.96 27.22
N LYS A 750 -8.32 -9.58 26.27
CA LYS A 750 -7.95 -8.17 26.01
C LYS A 750 -8.90 -7.47 25.03
N LEU A 751 -9.67 -8.23 24.25
CA LEU A 751 -10.57 -7.73 23.22
C LEU A 751 -12.01 -8.03 23.61
N LEU A 752 -12.71 -7.02 24.14
CA LEU A 752 -14.07 -7.19 24.64
C LEU A 752 -15.09 -6.64 23.64
N TYR A 753 -15.84 -7.53 22.99
CA TYR A 753 -16.94 -7.19 22.10
C TYR A 753 -17.96 -6.28 22.82
N PRO A 754 -18.23 -5.07 22.31
CA PRO A 754 -19.05 -4.10 23.00
C PRO A 754 -20.54 -4.45 22.91
N HIS A 755 -21.21 -4.51 24.06
CA HIS A 755 -22.65 -4.77 24.14
C HIS A 755 -23.49 -3.72 23.42
N GLN A 756 -22.98 -2.49 23.27
CA GLN A 756 -23.63 -1.46 22.46
C GLN A 756 -23.86 -1.93 21.03
N SER A 757 -22.96 -2.73 20.47
CA SER A 757 -23.14 -3.25 19.12
C SER A 757 -24.31 -4.23 19.05
N ILE A 758 -24.45 -5.12 20.04
CA ILE A 758 -25.62 -6.02 20.16
C ILE A 758 -26.94 -5.24 20.24
N LEU A 759 -26.95 -4.11 20.96
CA LEU A 759 -28.14 -3.30 21.14
C LEU A 759 -28.49 -2.47 19.90
N ASN A 760 -27.48 -1.89 19.25
CA ASN A 760 -27.66 -0.79 18.30
C ASN A 760 -27.37 -1.18 16.85
N ASP A 761 -26.56 -2.22 16.61
CA ASP A 761 -26.03 -2.45 15.27
C ASP A 761 -26.80 -3.46 14.42
N PHE A 762 -27.59 -4.33 15.04
CA PHE A 762 -28.33 -5.35 14.30
C PHE A 762 -29.72 -4.85 13.87
N PRO A 763 -30.11 -5.01 12.58
CA PRO A 763 -31.47 -4.77 12.14
C PRO A 763 -32.46 -5.59 12.96
N GLU A 764 -33.48 -4.92 13.51
CA GLU A 764 -34.48 -5.56 14.37
C GLU A 764 -33.85 -6.39 15.51
N SER A 765 -32.81 -5.84 16.17
CA SER A 765 -32.03 -6.49 17.25
C SER A 765 -32.86 -7.07 18.40
N TYR A 766 -34.12 -6.66 18.56
CA TYR A 766 -35.04 -7.24 19.55
C TYR A 766 -35.50 -8.66 19.18
N LYS A 767 -35.45 -9.05 17.90
CA LYS A 767 -35.83 -10.38 17.39
C LYS A 767 -34.74 -11.10 16.59
N HIS A 768 -33.56 -10.51 16.46
CA HIS A 768 -32.41 -11.16 15.82
C HIS A 768 -31.86 -12.29 16.72
N PRO A 769 -31.76 -13.56 16.25
CA PRO A 769 -31.38 -14.70 17.10
C PRO A 769 -30.03 -14.58 17.82
N LEU A 770 -29.01 -13.99 17.19
CA LEU A 770 -27.74 -13.70 17.86
C LEU A 770 -27.93 -12.70 19.02
N CYS A 771 -28.70 -11.63 18.81
CA CYS A 771 -28.93 -10.63 19.85
C CYS A 771 -29.77 -11.18 21.00
N ASP A 772 -30.74 -12.06 20.71
CA ASP A 772 -31.55 -12.73 21.74
C ASP A 772 -30.70 -13.72 22.54
N SER A 773 -29.91 -14.55 21.85
CA SER A 773 -28.98 -15.50 22.49
C SER A 773 -27.97 -14.79 23.37
N TYR A 774 -27.46 -13.63 22.96
CA TYR A 774 -26.57 -12.80 23.78
C TYR A 774 -27.27 -12.28 25.04
N LYS A 775 -28.54 -11.86 24.94
CA LYS A 775 -29.32 -11.42 26.12
C LYS A 775 -29.70 -12.57 27.06
N ILE A 776 -29.83 -13.78 26.53
CA ILE A 776 -30.13 -14.99 27.30
C ILE A 776 -28.87 -15.50 28.01
N TYR A 777 -27.72 -15.44 27.34
CA TYR A 777 -26.46 -15.95 27.84
C TYR A 777 -26.05 -15.31 29.17
N ASP A 778 -26.11 -13.97 29.25
CA ASP A 778 -25.88 -13.25 30.51
C ASP A 778 -26.72 -11.98 30.62
N LYS A 779 -26.85 -11.47 31.85
CA LYS A 779 -27.65 -10.30 32.19
C LYS A 779 -27.00 -9.03 31.63
N MET A 780 -27.64 -8.44 30.63
CA MET A 780 -27.25 -7.14 30.06
C MET A 780 -27.22 -5.99 31.10
N PRO A 781 -26.33 -4.98 30.94
CA PRO A 781 -25.29 -4.88 29.92
C PRO A 781 -23.97 -5.55 30.34
N TYR A 782 -23.33 -6.27 29.41
CA TYR A 782 -21.99 -6.83 29.61
C TYR A 782 -21.27 -6.93 28.27
N ASN A 783 -19.98 -6.60 28.22
CA ASN A 783 -19.15 -6.91 27.05
C ASN A 783 -18.68 -8.36 27.12
N ARG A 784 -18.39 -8.99 25.98
CA ARG A 784 -17.93 -10.38 25.92
C ARG A 784 -16.51 -10.47 25.36
N GLN A 785 -15.68 -11.32 25.93
CA GLN A 785 -14.40 -11.71 25.35
C GLN A 785 -14.58 -12.25 23.93
N THR A 786 -13.59 -12.03 23.08
CA THR A 786 -13.66 -12.38 21.66
C THR A 786 -12.79 -13.59 21.32
N TRP A 787 -12.83 -14.65 22.13
CA TRP A 787 -11.88 -15.77 22.00
C TRP A 787 -11.98 -16.45 20.64
N ASP A 788 -13.18 -16.74 20.17
CA ASP A 788 -13.39 -17.40 18.88
C ASP A 788 -13.15 -16.45 17.71
N LEU A 789 -13.60 -15.19 17.87
CA LEU A 789 -13.55 -14.18 16.82
C LEU A 789 -12.10 -13.83 16.46
N THR A 790 -11.16 -13.87 17.41
CA THR A 790 -9.74 -13.61 17.14
C THR A 790 -9.12 -14.72 16.29
N SER A 791 -9.54 -15.97 16.48
CA SER A 791 -9.14 -17.08 15.60
C SER A 791 -9.72 -16.91 14.19
N VAL A 792 -11.00 -16.57 14.06
CA VAL A 792 -11.64 -16.28 12.77
C VAL A 792 -10.96 -15.11 12.06
N LEU A 793 -10.77 -13.98 12.76
CA LEU A 793 -10.20 -12.77 12.16
C LEU A 793 -8.79 -13.02 11.63
N TYR A 794 -7.93 -13.71 12.39
CA TYR A 794 -6.59 -14.04 11.92
C TYR A 794 -6.61 -15.02 10.75
N ALA A 795 -7.48 -16.03 10.79
CA ALA A 795 -7.58 -17.05 9.75
C ALA A 795 -7.95 -16.45 8.39
N ILE A 796 -8.81 -15.44 8.37
CA ILE A 796 -9.32 -14.81 7.13
C ILE A 796 -8.51 -13.57 6.74
N GLU A 797 -8.04 -12.78 7.70
CA GLU A 797 -7.30 -11.54 7.48
C GLU A 797 -5.85 -11.57 8.05
N PRO A 798 -5.01 -12.58 7.71
CA PRO A 798 -3.68 -12.71 8.30
C PRO A 798 -2.74 -11.55 7.92
N MET A 799 -3.06 -10.81 6.84
CA MET A 799 -2.25 -9.69 6.32
C MET A 799 -2.69 -8.30 6.80
N ALA A 800 -3.80 -8.21 7.53
CA ALA A 800 -4.31 -6.94 8.04
C ALA A 800 -3.55 -6.43 9.30
N ASN A 801 -2.56 -7.21 9.77
CA ASN A 801 -1.69 -6.89 10.92
C ASN A 801 -2.45 -6.58 12.23
N HIS A 802 -3.63 -7.17 12.43
CA HIS A 802 -4.39 -7.07 13.70
C HIS A 802 -3.59 -7.65 14.88
N PHE A 803 -2.84 -8.73 14.63
CA PHE A 803 -2.12 -9.48 15.65
C PHE A 803 -0.62 -9.59 15.33
N GLY A 804 0.20 -9.59 16.38
CA GLY A 804 1.56 -10.11 16.32
C GLY A 804 1.58 -11.64 16.36
N LEU A 805 2.73 -12.23 16.07
CA LEU A 805 2.96 -13.67 16.15
C LEU A 805 4.15 -13.95 17.06
N SER A 806 4.05 -15.01 17.86
CA SER A 806 5.23 -15.60 18.51
C SER A 806 6.27 -16.03 17.46
N PRO A 807 7.54 -16.26 17.87
CA PRO A 807 8.49 -17.04 17.08
C PRO A 807 7.89 -18.41 16.68
N GLN A 808 8.52 -19.09 15.72
CA GLN A 808 8.18 -20.49 15.47
C GLN A 808 8.54 -21.36 16.66
N GLY A 809 7.71 -22.35 16.92
CA GLY A 809 7.95 -23.31 17.97
C GLY A 809 6.98 -24.46 17.98
N THR A 810 6.94 -25.12 19.12
CA THR A 810 6.08 -26.26 19.40
C THR A 810 5.24 -25.95 20.62
N ILE A 811 3.94 -26.14 20.48
CA ILE A 811 2.97 -26.11 21.58
C ILE A 811 2.74 -27.56 22.01
N THR A 812 2.86 -27.80 23.31
CA THR A 812 2.55 -29.10 23.94
C THR A 812 1.59 -28.87 25.09
N LEU A 813 0.76 -29.86 25.41
CA LEU A 813 -0.10 -29.84 26.58
C LEU A 813 0.44 -30.81 27.62
N ASP A 814 0.53 -30.36 28.87
CA ASP A 814 0.94 -31.23 29.97
C ASP A 814 -0.18 -32.23 30.37
N SER A 815 0.07 -33.05 31.40
CA SER A 815 -0.88 -34.07 31.85
C SER A 815 -2.18 -33.53 32.46
N ILE A 816 -2.25 -32.22 32.74
CA ILE A 816 -3.41 -31.55 33.33
C ILE A 816 -3.97 -30.44 32.43
N GLY A 817 -3.42 -30.27 31.22
CA GLY A 817 -3.94 -29.40 30.17
C GLY A 817 -3.26 -28.02 30.05
N HIS A 818 -2.15 -27.75 30.73
CA HIS A 818 -1.44 -26.48 30.51
C HIS A 818 -0.75 -26.48 29.16
N SER A 819 -0.95 -25.41 28.40
CA SER A 819 -0.24 -25.18 27.14
C SER A 819 1.14 -24.61 27.38
N LEU A 820 2.15 -25.31 26.88
CA LEU A 820 3.56 -24.93 26.96
C LEU A 820 4.08 -24.66 25.55
N PHE A 821 4.58 -23.44 25.33
CA PHE A 821 5.24 -23.07 24.08
C PHE A 821 6.76 -23.14 24.21
N THR A 822 7.40 -23.90 23.33
CA THR A 822 8.86 -23.98 23.23
C THR A 822 9.31 -23.48 21.86
N PRO A 823 10.09 -22.38 21.77
CA PRO A 823 10.66 -21.91 20.51
C PRO A 823 11.47 -22.99 19.79
N SER A 824 11.30 -23.09 18.48
CA SER A 824 11.99 -24.06 17.63
C SER A 824 11.93 -23.59 16.17
N GLU A 825 13.07 -23.47 15.52
CA GLU A 825 13.17 -23.02 14.12
C GLU A 825 12.42 -23.92 13.13
N ASN A 826 12.29 -25.21 13.45
CA ASN A 826 11.53 -26.19 12.65
C ASN A 826 10.11 -26.42 13.19
N GLY A 827 9.71 -25.66 14.21
CA GLY A 827 8.39 -25.74 14.83
C GLY A 827 7.30 -25.25 13.89
N LYS A 828 6.17 -25.97 13.87
CA LYS A 828 5.01 -25.63 13.03
C LYS A 828 4.01 -24.71 13.73
N HIS A 829 4.21 -24.44 15.01
CA HIS A 829 3.23 -23.74 15.83
C HIS A 829 3.67 -22.30 16.09
N ARG A 830 2.68 -21.43 16.15
CA ARG A 830 2.78 -20.06 16.66
C ARG A 830 1.55 -19.75 17.49
N TYR A 831 1.62 -18.73 18.33
CA TYR A 831 0.43 -18.15 18.96
C TYR A 831 0.34 -16.65 18.68
N LEU A 832 -0.89 -16.15 18.69
CA LEU A 832 -1.22 -14.75 18.45
C LEU A 832 -0.87 -13.88 19.66
N THR A 833 -0.38 -12.68 19.41
CA THR A 833 -0.12 -11.67 20.45
C THR A 833 -0.75 -10.34 20.10
N ILE A 834 -1.07 -9.54 21.11
CA ILE A 834 -1.49 -8.15 20.92
C ILE A 834 -0.88 -7.26 22.00
N GLN A 835 -0.44 -6.07 21.59
CA GLN A 835 0.15 -5.06 22.47
C GLN A 835 -0.26 -3.66 22.02
N GLY A 836 -0.31 -2.73 22.97
CA GLY A 836 -0.64 -1.33 22.73
C GLY A 836 -2.14 -1.07 22.63
N GLU A 837 -2.61 -0.05 23.37
CA GLU A 837 -4.02 0.33 23.44
C GLU A 837 -4.61 0.67 22.06
N LYS A 838 -3.85 1.38 21.22
CA LYS A 838 -4.28 1.72 19.85
C LYS A 838 -4.54 0.49 18.99
N ASN A 839 -3.69 -0.54 19.08
CA ASN A 839 -3.85 -1.75 18.28
C ASN A 839 -5.05 -2.59 18.78
N ILE A 840 -5.24 -2.66 20.10
CA ILE A 840 -6.42 -3.28 20.71
C ILE A 840 -7.71 -2.61 20.20
N GLN A 841 -7.79 -1.28 20.24
CA GLN A 841 -8.98 -0.56 19.76
C GLN A 841 -9.22 -0.74 18.25
N THR A 842 -8.16 -0.71 17.45
CA THR A 842 -8.26 -0.89 15.99
C THR A 842 -8.74 -2.30 15.62
N THR A 843 -8.17 -3.31 16.28
CA THR A 843 -8.55 -4.72 16.11
C THR A 843 -9.97 -4.96 16.58
N LEU A 844 -10.36 -4.42 17.74
CA LEU A 844 -11.73 -4.52 18.23
C LEU A 844 -12.74 -3.87 17.26
N GLY A 845 -12.38 -2.72 16.70
CA GLY A 845 -13.17 -2.08 15.65
C GLY A 845 -13.34 -2.98 14.42
N ALA A 846 -12.29 -3.71 14.02
CA ALA A 846 -12.38 -4.68 12.93
C ALA A 846 -13.32 -5.84 13.26
N ILE A 847 -13.21 -6.42 14.46
CA ILE A 847 -14.11 -7.47 14.94
C ILE A 847 -15.57 -7.00 14.89
N VAL A 848 -15.87 -5.80 15.41
CA VAL A 848 -17.24 -5.24 15.40
C VAL A 848 -17.77 -5.07 13.98
N ARG A 849 -16.96 -4.54 13.05
CA ARG A 849 -17.34 -4.40 11.65
C ARG A 849 -17.66 -5.76 11.01
N GLN A 850 -16.81 -6.76 11.22
CA GLN A 850 -17.00 -8.08 10.61
C GLN A 850 -18.19 -8.84 11.19
N VAL A 851 -18.48 -8.68 12.48
CA VAL A 851 -19.69 -9.25 13.10
C VAL A 851 -20.96 -8.56 12.60
N THR A 852 -20.97 -7.24 12.48
CA THR A 852 -22.18 -6.48 12.10
C THR A 852 -22.42 -6.47 10.59
N GLY A 853 -21.36 -6.61 9.79
CA GLY A 853 -21.41 -6.46 8.34
C GLY A 853 -21.64 -5.02 7.87
N LYS A 854 -21.50 -4.03 8.77
CA LYS A 854 -21.56 -2.60 8.43
C LYS A 854 -20.16 -2.13 7.98
N ASP A 855 -20.11 -1.29 6.95
CA ASP A 855 -18.91 -0.68 6.35
C ASP A 855 -18.11 -1.53 5.33
N LYS A 856 -18.80 -2.24 4.43
CA LYS A 856 -18.24 -2.60 3.12
C LYS A 856 -19.00 -1.94 1.99
#